data_AF-A0A8J7HFI7-F1
#
_entry.id   AF-A0A8J7HFI7-F1
#
_cell.length_a   1.000
_cell.length_b   1.000
_cell.length_c   1.000
_cell.angle_alpha   90.00
_cell.angle_beta   90.00
_cell.angle_gamma   90.00
#
_symmetry.space_group_name_H-M   'P 1'
#
loop_
_entity.id
_entity.type
_entity.pdbx_description
1 polymer ?
#
loop_
_entity_poly.entity_id
_entity_poly.type
_entity_poly.pdbx_seq_one_letter_code
_entity_poly.pdbx_strand_id
1 'polypeptide(L)'
;MLYSNNRNIASKIDEKNITLNLSKNSGLVIDYENDSSLSLSSGNTSTSINRSSSNLEKIYAKTENTDTSKSISQSNLSNNITTQALQPDLIVRNTSNPSSGVAGGTIQVSYEIENQGYGNAGYSFTKFYLSKDLTLGSDDPLLGSDYVGSIPSGYYSPESITLTISSSIATGTYYLVYQTDGYSYVAESNENNNAVAGTIKITKPDLIVQNAVAPTSASVGSTIQLSYQIKNQGAGSAGSSSTYFYLSKDKTLSSNDVYVGSDYINGIAAGVSRAETASLNIGSSIAAGSYYLLYQADGYNNVAESSEGNNVVARAITIKKADLIVQNAVAPSSASVGSTIQLSYQIKNQGSGSAGSSSTYFYLSKDNVLSSTDIYLGSDYINSIAAGVSRAETASLNIGSSIAAGSYYLLYQADGYKDVAESSEGNNVIARAITITATGKPDLVIQNASAPTKVGIGTTIQLSYQVKNQGNSNADYSSTYFYISKDKNVSNDDVYLGSDYVSSLAVSGVSSESTSFYFYSKIAGGSYYLLYKADGSNLVSESNENNNILAKAITITAPDLVIPDASAPTKAAIGTTIKISYQLKNQGNANAGASDTYFYLSRDQTFGNDDISIGYDSENSVAVAASAVISQSTTWTIDKTIASGKYYLLLKADAYGDVTEGNETNNSVYITESITLTPINGGGFNSTTGYGLINAAAAVAKAIGKSTFADVLNLGGENWGADLIKAPEVWAKGYTGQGIVVAVVDSGVDRNHPDLKANIWKNSKEIASNGKDDDGNGYIDDVYGWNFVNKNNNTLDLVNGHGTHVAGTIAGVKNSFGVTGIAHNAKIMPVKVFDDDGKTINNAIPNGIRYAVDNGADVINLSLSSSESYSELKSAIQYAASKGVITVSAASNEGELAPRYPARYANQWGLAVGAISYNKVLTDFSNRAGTTPLTYITAPGDDIYSTYPSNNYEYMPGTSMAAPHVAGVVALILSAKKGLTPAKVRQIIMATSGNGVKPSSSTSSLSASSTSSSKIATSSLSVSSTNARNPILSSLISNNSTESKVAIPNLSSSSNQQNEITISRNHDKFVDTFFWRQFVKSYQSTDSSPNNLAIDADDIKVKPQAKKHKQLLEDYHDWLRNLGGEIA
;
A
#
# COMPACT_ATOMS: atom_id res chain seq x y z
N MET A 1 24.82 16.85 12.33
CA MET A 1 24.71 17.43 10.96
C MET A 1 23.73 16.56 10.18
N LEU A 2 22.72 17.06 9.47
CA LEU A 2 22.14 18.41 9.30
C LEU A 2 20.58 18.21 9.32
N TYR A 3 19.73 19.15 9.73
CA TYR A 3 19.29 20.35 8.98
C TYR A 3 18.96 20.05 7.49
N SER A 4 17.86 20.52 6.90
CA SER A 4 16.70 21.24 7.45
C SER A 4 15.56 21.26 6.41
N ASN A 5 14.34 21.60 6.82
CA ASN A 5 13.34 22.11 5.88
C ASN A 5 12.54 23.22 6.57
N ASN A 6 12.60 24.43 6.03
CA ASN A 6 12.03 25.63 6.64
C ASN A 6 11.46 26.57 5.57
N ARG A 7 10.13 26.77 5.57
CA ARG A 7 9.44 27.80 4.77
C ARG A 7 8.21 28.38 5.49
N ASN A 8 8.47 29.41 6.30
CA ASN A 8 7.79 30.71 6.34
C ASN A 8 6.81 31.06 5.18
N ILE A 9 5.76 31.92 5.32
CA ILE A 9 5.13 32.61 6.48
C ILE A 9 3.75 33.20 6.09
N ALA A 10 2.84 33.37 7.07
CA ALA A 10 1.65 34.24 7.24
C ALA A 10 0.79 34.79 6.06
N SER A 11 -0.55 34.64 6.21
CA SER A 11 -1.65 35.65 6.12
C SER A 11 -3.01 34.93 6.07
N LYS A 12 -4.18 35.42 6.53
CA LYS A 12 -4.67 36.64 7.25
C LYS A 12 -5.98 36.23 8.02
N ILE A 13 -6.39 36.82 9.16
CA ILE A 13 -7.41 37.90 9.31
C ILE A 13 -8.69 37.61 8.47
N ASP A 14 -9.95 37.52 8.96
CA ASP A 14 -10.64 37.85 10.25
C ASP A 14 -12.05 37.15 10.30
N GLU A 15 -13.01 37.20 11.26
CA GLU A 15 -13.24 37.75 12.63
C GLU A 15 -14.54 37.10 13.25
N LYS A 16 -14.91 37.40 14.52
CA LYS A 16 -16.28 37.29 15.19
C LYS A 16 -16.94 35.88 15.37
N ASN A 17 -17.72 35.56 16.43
CA ASN A 17 -17.97 36.19 17.76
C ASN A 17 -18.74 35.23 18.73
N ILE A 18 -18.43 35.29 20.05
CA ILE A 18 -19.36 35.22 21.22
C ILE A 18 -20.20 33.92 21.43
N THR A 19 -20.29 33.23 22.59
CA THR A 19 -20.03 33.56 24.03
C THR A 19 -19.45 32.34 24.79
N LEU A 20 -18.79 32.56 25.94
CA LEU A 20 -18.50 31.50 26.92
C LEU A 20 -18.47 32.09 28.36
N ASN A 21 -18.98 31.35 29.35
CA ASN A 21 -18.87 31.61 30.80
C ASN A 21 -18.60 30.25 31.47
N LEU A 22 -17.42 30.02 32.07
CA LEU A 22 -16.92 30.49 33.38
C LEU A 22 -17.20 29.52 34.55
N SER A 23 -16.19 28.72 34.89
CA SER A 23 -15.81 28.46 36.29
C SER A 23 -14.31 28.19 36.41
N LYS A 24 -13.68 28.76 37.43
CA LYS A 24 -12.24 28.66 37.78
C LYS A 24 -11.89 27.23 38.29
N ASN A 25 -10.63 26.80 38.44
CA ASN A 25 -9.42 27.57 38.81
C ASN A 25 -8.08 26.91 38.34
N SER A 26 -6.98 27.65 38.57
CA SER A 26 -5.54 27.28 38.46
C SER A 26 -5.13 25.93 39.09
N GLY A 27 -3.96 25.33 38.77
CA GLY A 27 -2.84 25.73 37.89
C GLY A 27 -1.49 25.14 38.38
N LEU A 28 -0.56 24.82 37.46
CA LEU A 28 0.74 24.14 37.69
C LEU A 28 1.80 24.74 36.71
N VAL A 29 3.11 24.45 36.75
CA VAL A 29 3.93 23.40 37.42
C VAL A 29 5.21 24.04 38.05
N ILE A 30 6.35 23.34 38.06
CA ILE A 30 7.75 23.82 38.12
C ILE A 30 8.37 24.05 39.52
N ASP A 31 9.55 23.51 39.89
CA ASP A 31 10.28 22.23 39.61
C ASP A 31 11.55 22.17 40.50
N TYR A 32 12.44 21.16 40.29
CA TYR A 32 13.84 21.06 40.74
C TYR A 32 14.12 20.70 42.22
N GLU A 33 15.06 19.81 42.59
CA GLU A 33 15.81 18.76 41.86
C GLU A 33 16.60 17.86 42.86
N ASN A 34 17.26 16.79 42.37
CA ASN A 34 18.46 16.13 42.94
C ASN A 34 18.29 15.35 44.29
N ASP A 35 19.17 14.39 44.66
CA ASP A 35 20.34 13.84 43.97
C ASP A 35 20.64 12.37 44.35
N SER A 36 21.46 11.71 43.52
CA SER A 36 22.53 10.78 43.91
C SER A 36 22.15 9.39 44.47
N SER A 37 23.19 8.58 44.72
CA SER A 37 23.10 7.12 44.80
C SER A 37 23.88 6.50 45.96
N LEU A 38 23.39 5.31 46.37
CA LEU A 38 24.13 4.20 46.98
C LEU A 38 24.56 4.28 48.46
N SER A 39 23.77 3.54 49.24
CA SER A 39 24.21 2.55 50.25
C SER A 39 24.92 3.00 51.53
N LEU A 40 24.23 2.76 52.64
CA LEU A 40 24.76 2.03 53.80
C LEU A 40 23.63 1.19 54.43
N SER A 41 23.95 0.10 55.12
CA SER A 41 23.00 -0.98 55.40
C SER A 41 22.77 -1.29 56.88
N SER A 42 21.58 -1.85 57.17
CA SER A 42 21.24 -2.71 58.33
C SER A 42 21.41 -2.17 59.76
N GLY A 43 20.35 -2.26 60.58
CA GLY A 43 20.41 -1.84 61.99
C GLY A 43 19.11 -2.05 62.79
N ASN A 44 18.52 -3.25 62.74
CA ASN A 44 17.25 -3.54 63.42
C ASN A 44 17.49 -4.10 64.83
N THR A 45 16.95 -3.50 65.90
CA THR A 45 16.20 -4.18 67.00
C THR A 45 15.80 -3.25 68.17
N SER A 46 14.71 -3.64 68.85
CA SER A 46 14.03 -2.99 69.97
C SER A 46 14.84 -2.86 71.27
N THR A 47 14.58 -1.85 72.13
CA THR A 47 13.67 -1.90 73.32
C THR A 47 13.80 -0.59 74.13
N SER A 48 13.00 -0.18 75.14
CA SER A 48 11.57 -0.30 75.57
C SER A 48 11.42 0.62 76.84
N ILE A 49 10.33 0.83 77.62
CA ILE A 49 8.99 0.25 77.85
C ILE A 49 8.01 1.42 78.27
N ASN A 50 6.72 1.36 77.88
CA ASN A 50 5.51 2.03 78.45
C ASN A 50 5.57 3.46 79.07
N ARG A 51 4.61 4.31 78.65
CA ARG A 51 3.35 4.50 79.41
C ARG A 51 2.19 5.12 78.59
N SER A 52 0.97 4.72 78.95
CA SER A 52 -0.32 5.28 78.53
C SER A 52 -0.63 6.58 79.33
N SER A 53 -1.68 7.37 79.08
CA SER A 53 -3.00 7.03 78.51
C SER A 53 -3.68 8.23 77.82
N SER A 54 -4.76 7.95 77.09
CA SER A 54 -5.57 8.93 76.35
C SER A 54 -6.52 9.74 77.26
N ASN A 55 -7.04 10.86 76.76
CA ASN A 55 -8.45 10.97 76.33
C ASN A 55 -8.74 12.25 75.54
N LEU A 56 -9.83 12.24 74.78
CA LEU A 56 -10.38 13.39 74.06
C LEU A 56 -11.34 14.18 74.99
N GLU A 57 -11.65 15.43 74.67
CA GLU A 57 -12.99 15.79 74.17
C GLU A 57 -13.09 17.22 73.58
N LYS A 58 -14.31 17.73 73.37
CA LYS A 58 -14.68 18.79 72.43
C LYS A 58 -15.62 19.82 73.05
N ILE A 59 -15.57 21.05 72.51
CA ILE A 59 -16.69 22.01 72.39
C ILE A 59 -17.13 22.81 73.65
N TYR A 60 -17.13 24.14 73.49
CA TYR A 60 -17.95 25.19 74.12
C TYR A 60 -18.72 24.92 75.43
N ALA A 61 -18.45 25.74 76.44
CA ALA A 61 -19.42 26.75 76.93
C ALA A 61 -18.73 27.84 77.78
N LYS A 62 -19.40 28.99 77.96
CA LYS A 62 -18.96 30.11 78.81
C LYS A 62 -20.04 30.36 79.87
N THR A 63 -19.69 30.26 81.16
CA THR A 63 -20.50 30.77 82.29
C THR A 63 -19.66 30.82 83.55
N GLU A 64 -19.65 31.97 84.23
CA GLU A 64 -19.38 32.04 85.67
C GLU A 64 -20.72 32.30 86.40
N ASN A 65 -20.93 31.55 87.47
CA ASN A 65 -21.95 31.77 88.51
C ASN A 65 -21.51 32.98 89.39
N THR A 66 -22.29 33.69 90.23
CA THR A 66 -23.70 33.76 90.73
C THR A 66 -23.71 34.93 91.74
N ASP A 67 -24.78 35.57 92.21
CA ASP A 67 -26.21 35.69 91.89
C ASP A 67 -26.81 36.85 92.75
N THR A 68 -28.07 37.25 92.53
CA THR A 68 -29.00 37.94 93.45
C THR A 68 -28.57 39.19 94.25
N SER A 69 -28.88 40.37 93.68
CA SER A 69 -30.12 41.13 94.00
C SER A 69 -30.07 42.60 94.50
N LYS A 70 -30.99 43.39 93.92
CA LYS A 70 -31.78 44.52 94.49
C LYS A 70 -31.12 45.84 94.99
N SER A 71 -31.11 46.80 94.06
CA SER A 71 -32.05 47.98 94.02
C SER A 71 -31.70 49.35 94.65
N ILE A 72 -32.00 50.41 93.85
CA ILE A 72 -32.47 51.78 94.18
C ILE A 72 -31.45 52.96 94.31
N SER A 73 -31.83 54.06 93.61
CA SER A 73 -31.51 55.51 93.74
C SER A 73 -30.06 56.08 93.65
N GLN A 74 -29.85 56.85 92.59
CA GLN A 74 -29.37 58.25 92.55
C GLN A 74 -28.15 58.74 93.39
N SER A 75 -27.12 59.14 92.62
CA SER A 75 -26.53 60.50 92.58
C SER A 75 -25.32 60.90 93.45
N ASN A 76 -24.48 61.73 92.80
CA ASN A 76 -23.63 62.82 93.32
C ASN A 76 -22.23 62.54 93.93
N LEU A 77 -21.27 63.30 93.36
CA LEU A 77 -20.03 63.85 93.93
C LEU A 77 -18.97 62.84 94.45
N SER A 78 -17.89 62.52 93.73
CA SER A 78 -16.77 63.33 93.17
C SER A 78 -15.68 63.76 94.16
N ASN A 79 -14.43 63.35 93.92
CA ASN A 79 -13.23 64.18 94.07
C ASN A 79 -12.00 63.57 93.37
N ASN A 80 -10.99 64.39 93.09
CA ASN A 80 -9.91 64.10 92.13
C ASN A 80 -8.63 63.48 92.75
N ILE A 81 -7.89 62.73 91.94
CA ILE A 81 -6.43 62.56 92.03
C ILE A 81 -5.85 62.81 90.63
N THR A 82 -4.65 63.41 90.56
CA THR A 82 -4.02 63.92 89.34
C THR A 82 -3.53 62.82 88.39
N THR A 83 -3.68 63.01 87.08
CA THR A 83 -3.19 62.09 86.04
C THR A 83 -1.77 62.44 85.59
N GLN A 84 -0.82 61.51 85.77
CA GLN A 84 0.45 61.49 85.05
C GLN A 84 0.24 60.79 83.70
N ALA A 85 0.89 61.27 82.63
CA ALA A 85 0.77 60.63 81.31
C ALA A 85 1.58 59.33 81.26
N LEU A 86 0.95 58.25 80.77
CA LEU A 86 1.58 56.94 80.58
C LEU A 86 2.25 56.89 79.20
N GLN A 87 3.52 57.27 79.12
CA GLN A 87 4.33 57.17 77.90
C GLN A 87 5.23 55.93 77.92
N PRO A 88 5.48 55.31 76.74
CA PRO A 88 6.49 54.27 76.58
C PRO A 88 7.92 54.83 76.67
N ASP A 89 8.91 53.95 76.67
CA ASP A 89 10.35 54.25 76.62
C ASP A 89 11.08 53.02 76.08
N LEU A 90 11.47 53.05 74.80
CA LEU A 90 12.08 51.94 74.06
C LEU A 90 13.61 52.00 74.11
N ILE A 91 14.22 50.93 74.63
CA ILE A 91 15.68 50.74 74.62
C ILE A 91 16.09 49.49 73.86
N VAL A 92 17.26 49.54 73.23
CA VAL A 92 17.92 48.36 72.65
C VAL A 92 18.80 47.70 73.71
N ARG A 93 18.65 46.39 73.92
CA ARG A 93 19.55 45.57 74.75
C ARG A 93 19.94 44.24 74.08
N ASN A 94 20.84 43.51 74.73
CA ASN A 94 21.27 42.14 74.38
C ASN A 94 21.68 41.93 72.90
N THR A 95 22.32 42.94 72.30
CA THR A 95 22.85 42.90 70.93
C THR A 95 23.95 41.85 70.75
N SER A 96 23.79 40.97 69.76
CA SER A 96 24.81 40.02 69.31
C SER A 96 25.41 40.49 67.99
N ASN A 97 26.59 41.11 68.07
CA ASN A 97 27.35 41.57 66.90
C ASN A 97 28.36 40.50 66.46
N PRO A 98 28.46 40.18 65.16
CA PRO A 98 29.59 39.41 64.65
C PRO A 98 30.88 40.23 64.77
N SER A 99 31.96 39.57 65.19
CA SER A 99 33.26 40.22 65.42
C SER A 99 33.92 40.77 64.14
N SER A 100 33.50 40.27 62.97
CA SER A 100 33.87 40.81 61.67
C SER A 100 32.78 40.66 60.61
N GLY A 101 32.87 41.47 59.56
CA GLY A 101 32.08 41.36 58.33
C GLY A 101 32.96 41.64 57.11
N VAL A 102 32.54 41.16 55.94
CA VAL A 102 33.26 41.41 54.67
C VAL A 102 32.54 42.52 53.90
N ALA A 103 33.28 43.50 53.36
CA ALA A 103 32.68 44.53 52.51
C ALA A 103 32.13 43.91 51.22
N GLY A 104 30.87 44.21 50.87
CA GLY A 104 30.11 43.55 49.81
C GLY A 104 29.38 42.28 50.27
N GLY A 105 29.64 41.79 51.48
CA GLY A 105 28.99 40.64 52.08
C GLY A 105 27.85 40.98 53.03
N THR A 106 27.18 39.95 53.53
CA THR A 106 26.10 40.04 54.53
C THR A 106 26.57 39.67 55.93
N ILE A 107 25.95 40.26 56.94
CA ILE A 107 26.07 39.90 58.36
C ILE A 107 24.69 39.58 58.94
N GLN A 108 24.61 38.64 59.86
CA GLN A 108 23.41 38.41 60.67
C GLN A 108 23.62 38.97 62.07
N VAL A 109 22.57 39.60 62.62
CA VAL A 109 22.56 40.16 63.97
C VAL A 109 21.28 39.81 64.70
N SER A 110 21.33 39.77 66.03
CA SER A 110 20.16 39.66 66.90
C SER A 110 20.24 40.66 68.04
N TYR A 111 19.09 41.11 68.53
CA TYR A 111 18.97 42.16 69.54
C TYR A 111 17.60 42.05 70.22
N GLU A 112 17.39 42.81 71.30
CA GLU A 112 16.09 42.90 71.97
C GLU A 112 15.69 44.36 72.13
N ILE A 113 14.42 44.69 71.87
CA ILE A 113 13.84 45.99 72.21
C ILE A 113 12.99 45.83 73.46
N GLU A 114 13.25 46.61 74.50
CA GLU A 114 12.48 46.63 75.74
C GLU A 114 11.73 47.96 75.90
N ASN A 115 10.44 47.88 76.26
CA ASN A 115 9.66 49.05 76.66
C ASN A 115 9.68 49.18 78.19
N GLN A 116 10.64 49.94 78.70
CA GLN A 116 10.79 50.23 80.14
C GLN A 116 9.81 51.31 80.65
N GLY A 117 9.07 51.97 79.74
CA GLY A 117 8.12 53.02 80.06
C GLY A 117 6.79 52.51 80.61
N TYR A 118 5.96 53.43 81.12
CA TYR A 118 4.66 53.12 81.74
C TYR A 118 3.48 53.07 80.76
N GLY A 119 3.68 53.50 79.51
CA GLY A 119 2.73 53.34 78.41
C GLY A 119 3.07 52.13 77.53
N ASN A 120 2.09 51.60 76.81
CA ASN A 120 2.34 50.60 75.76
C ASN A 120 2.88 51.29 74.51
N ALA A 121 3.95 50.74 73.92
CA ALA A 121 4.50 51.23 72.66
C ALA A 121 3.63 50.76 71.48
N GLY A 122 3.57 51.61 70.44
CA GLY A 122 3.08 51.22 69.12
C GLY A 122 4.08 50.31 68.39
N TYR A 123 3.84 50.05 67.11
CA TYR A 123 4.90 49.51 66.26
C TYR A 123 5.98 50.58 66.04
N SER A 124 7.23 50.14 65.88
CA SER A 124 8.37 51.01 65.57
C SER A 124 9.30 50.32 64.56
N PHE A 125 10.43 50.95 64.25
CA PHE A 125 11.48 50.30 63.45
C PHE A 125 12.85 50.51 64.06
N THR A 126 13.66 49.46 64.10
CA THR A 126 15.09 49.57 64.42
C THR A 126 15.87 49.88 63.15
N LYS A 127 16.68 50.94 63.15
CA LYS A 127 17.64 51.25 62.07
C LYS A 127 19.03 50.78 62.45
N PHE A 128 19.82 50.36 61.45
CA PHE A 128 21.18 49.87 61.64
C PHE A 128 22.16 50.69 60.80
N TYR A 129 23.17 51.26 61.42
CA TYR A 129 24.18 52.10 60.76
C TYR A 129 25.60 51.62 61.06
N LEU A 130 26.54 51.88 60.15
CA LEU A 130 27.94 51.50 60.29
C LEU A 130 28.84 52.72 60.56
N SER A 131 28.87 53.16 61.81
CA SER A 131 29.63 54.34 62.23
C SER A 131 31.13 54.08 62.39
N LYS A 132 31.93 55.15 62.33
CA LYS A 132 33.37 55.13 62.65
C LYS A 132 33.66 55.39 64.12
N ASP A 133 32.70 55.90 64.89
CA ASP A 133 32.81 56.09 66.34
C ASP A 133 31.53 55.65 67.08
N LEU A 134 31.37 56.07 68.33
CA LEU A 134 30.27 55.65 69.21
C LEU A 134 29.01 56.52 69.05
N THR A 135 29.02 57.54 68.19
CA THR A 135 27.91 58.47 67.97
C THR A 135 27.37 58.37 66.54
N LEU A 136 26.04 58.48 66.39
CA LEU A 136 25.40 58.39 65.08
C LEU A 136 25.48 59.75 64.36
N GLY A 137 26.33 59.82 63.32
CA GLY A 137 26.47 60.98 62.45
C GLY A 137 25.51 60.96 61.26
N SER A 138 25.35 62.12 60.59
CA SER A 138 24.61 62.24 59.32
C SER A 138 25.22 61.44 58.16
N ASP A 139 26.51 61.12 58.29
CA ASP A 139 27.35 60.58 57.22
C ASP A 139 27.57 59.06 57.39
N ASP A 140 26.98 58.46 58.43
CA ASP A 140 27.13 57.04 58.75
C ASP A 140 26.22 56.17 57.84
N PRO A 141 26.77 55.20 57.09
CA PRO A 141 25.98 54.39 56.17
C PRO A 141 24.89 53.57 56.87
N LEU A 142 23.63 53.85 56.56
CA LEU A 142 22.48 53.01 56.89
C LEU A 142 22.61 51.66 56.15
N LEU A 143 22.66 50.56 56.92
CA LEU A 143 22.70 49.19 56.39
C LEU A 143 21.31 48.59 56.18
N GLY A 144 20.28 49.13 56.86
CA GLY A 144 18.89 48.67 56.75
C GLY A 144 18.00 49.15 57.89
N SER A 145 16.76 48.68 57.90
CA SER A 145 15.82 48.83 59.02
C SER A 145 14.93 47.61 59.16
N ASP A 146 14.56 47.29 60.39
CA ASP A 146 13.78 46.12 60.81
C ASP A 146 12.50 46.57 61.51
N TYR A 147 11.41 45.80 61.40
CA TYR A 147 10.08 46.19 61.90
C TYR A 147 9.81 45.54 63.26
N VAL A 148 9.49 46.36 64.26
CA VAL A 148 9.23 45.92 65.63
C VAL A 148 7.75 46.08 65.96
N GLY A 149 7.14 45.02 66.49
CA GLY A 149 5.73 45.01 66.89
C GLY A 149 5.43 45.88 68.11
N SER A 150 4.14 46.02 68.46
CA SER A 150 3.72 46.77 69.66
C SER A 150 4.17 46.09 70.95
N ILE A 151 4.98 46.78 71.76
CA ILE A 151 5.54 46.24 73.01
C ILE A 151 4.79 46.80 74.24
N PRO A 152 4.11 45.97 75.05
CA PRO A 152 3.49 46.41 76.28
C PRO A 152 4.49 46.97 77.30
N SER A 153 4.03 47.84 78.20
CA SER A 153 4.84 48.36 79.32
C SER A 153 5.45 47.22 80.15
N GLY A 154 6.77 47.25 80.33
CA GLY A 154 7.52 46.23 81.09
C GLY A 154 7.82 44.92 80.33
N TYR A 155 7.63 44.89 79.01
CA TYR A 155 7.94 43.75 78.15
C TYR A 155 9.03 44.09 77.12
N TYR A 156 9.54 43.04 76.45
CA TYR A 156 10.54 43.17 75.40
C TYR A 156 10.24 42.21 74.22
N SER A 157 10.76 42.55 73.05
CA SER A 157 10.67 41.75 71.81
C SER A 157 12.09 41.35 71.35
N PRO A 158 12.38 40.05 71.16
CA PRO A 158 13.65 39.57 70.61
C PRO A 158 13.59 39.50 69.07
N GLU A 159 14.53 40.17 68.41
CA GLU A 159 14.53 40.40 66.97
C GLU A 159 15.84 39.93 66.33
N SER A 160 15.82 39.65 65.02
CA SER A 160 17.04 39.30 64.26
C SER A 160 16.90 39.57 62.76
N ILE A 161 17.94 40.17 62.17
CA ILE A 161 17.96 40.56 60.75
C ILE A 161 19.30 40.25 60.08
N THR A 162 19.27 40.06 58.76
CA THR A 162 20.47 40.02 57.91
C THR A 162 20.67 41.37 57.22
N LEU A 163 21.84 41.98 57.40
CA LEU A 163 22.21 43.29 56.85
C LEU A 163 23.31 43.11 55.79
N THR A 164 23.35 43.98 54.78
CA THR A 164 24.37 43.98 53.73
C THR A 164 25.36 45.12 53.94
N ILE A 165 26.66 44.84 53.93
CA ILE A 165 27.73 45.83 53.99
C ILE A 165 28.10 46.23 52.56
N SER A 166 28.09 47.52 52.22
CA SER A 166 28.50 47.96 50.87
C SER A 166 29.95 47.57 50.55
N SER A 167 30.20 47.17 49.30
CA SER A 167 31.55 46.90 48.76
C SER A 167 32.48 48.12 48.76
N SER A 168 31.89 49.32 48.85
CA SER A 168 32.60 50.60 48.97
C SER A 168 33.18 50.87 50.35
N ILE A 169 32.80 50.11 51.39
CA ILE A 169 33.31 50.31 52.75
C ILE A 169 34.78 49.90 52.82
N ALA A 170 35.63 50.81 53.29
CA ALA A 170 37.05 50.56 53.50
C ALA A 170 37.27 49.61 54.69
N THR A 171 38.35 48.82 54.64
CA THR A 171 38.70 47.92 55.75
C THR A 171 39.07 48.70 57.01
N GLY A 172 38.69 48.19 58.18
CA GLY A 172 38.88 48.91 59.45
C GLY A 172 38.04 48.35 60.60
N THR A 173 38.07 49.04 61.74
CA THR A 173 37.13 48.80 62.84
C THR A 173 36.07 49.88 62.80
N TYR A 174 34.81 49.46 62.90
CA TYR A 174 33.62 50.29 62.87
C TYR A 174 32.72 49.92 64.06
N TYR A 175 31.68 50.69 64.28
CA TYR A 175 30.64 50.44 65.26
C TYR A 175 29.31 50.22 64.52
N LEU A 176 28.71 49.05 64.71
CA LEU A 176 27.33 48.82 64.28
C LEU A 176 26.41 49.45 65.32
N VAL A 177 25.72 50.51 64.92
CA VAL A 177 24.77 51.27 65.72
C VAL A 177 23.37 50.78 65.44
N TYR A 178 22.66 50.35 66.49
CA TYR A 178 21.24 50.05 66.47
C TYR A 178 20.51 51.27 67.02
N GLN A 179 19.49 51.76 66.31
CA GLN A 179 18.62 52.87 66.73
C GLN A 179 17.18 52.37 66.73
N THR A 180 16.60 52.08 67.90
CA THR A 180 15.16 51.78 67.99
C THR A 180 14.33 53.04 67.77
N ASP A 181 13.09 52.83 67.33
CA ASP A 181 12.21 53.82 66.71
C ASP A 181 12.93 54.87 65.84
N GLY A 182 13.77 54.40 64.92
CA GLY A 182 14.59 55.26 64.05
C GLY A 182 13.80 56.16 63.08
N TYR A 183 12.46 56.17 63.10
CA TYR A 183 11.61 57.11 62.38
C TYR A 183 10.76 58.01 63.30
N SER A 184 10.89 57.91 64.63
CA SER A 184 10.12 58.68 65.63
C SER A 184 8.59 58.53 65.44
N TYR A 185 8.12 57.29 65.38
CA TYR A 185 6.70 56.93 65.29
C TYR A 185 6.02 56.76 66.66
N VAL A 186 6.79 56.53 67.72
CA VAL A 186 6.37 56.38 69.11
C VAL A 186 6.88 57.59 69.89
N ALA A 187 6.00 58.31 70.58
CA ALA A 187 6.39 59.48 71.37
C ALA A 187 6.76 59.07 72.80
N GLU A 188 8.04 59.19 73.14
CA GLU A 188 8.64 58.47 74.27
C GLU A 188 8.79 59.35 75.51
N SER A 189 8.97 58.73 76.69
CA SER A 189 9.27 59.49 77.92
C SER A 189 10.75 59.90 78.02
N ASN A 190 11.61 59.28 77.21
CA ASN A 190 12.98 59.69 76.92
C ASN A 190 13.30 59.27 75.47
N GLU A 191 13.90 60.18 74.70
CA GLU A 191 14.21 60.00 73.27
C GLU A 191 15.74 59.88 73.03
N ASN A 192 16.53 59.80 74.10
CA ASN A 192 17.99 59.94 74.08
C ASN A 192 18.75 58.62 74.39
N ASN A 193 18.01 57.54 74.61
CA ASN A 193 18.48 56.21 75.04
C ASN A 193 18.15 55.12 73.99
N ASN A 194 17.54 55.50 72.88
CA ASN A 194 17.10 54.64 71.80
C ASN A 194 18.25 53.97 71.01
N ALA A 195 19.51 54.33 71.27
CA ALA A 195 20.67 53.91 70.48
C ALA A 195 21.72 53.14 71.30
N VAL A 196 22.22 52.05 70.74
CA VAL A 196 23.38 51.29 71.27
C VAL A 196 24.34 50.92 70.14
N ALA A 197 25.64 50.91 70.44
CA ALA A 197 26.69 50.67 69.46
C ALA A 197 27.64 49.54 69.91
N GLY A 198 27.98 48.64 69.00
CA GLY A 198 28.92 47.54 69.25
C GLY A 198 29.94 47.38 68.12
N THR A 199 31.17 47.01 68.44
CA THR A 199 32.27 46.96 67.46
C THR A 199 32.12 45.84 66.43
N ILE A 200 32.53 46.11 65.19
CA ILE A 200 32.65 45.15 64.09
C ILE A 200 33.90 45.48 63.25
N LYS A 201 34.66 44.46 62.86
CA LYS A 201 35.82 44.64 61.97
C LYS A 201 35.45 44.34 60.51
N ILE A 202 35.58 45.33 59.64
CA ILE A 202 35.34 45.18 58.21
C ILE A 202 36.64 44.73 57.52
N THR A 203 36.56 43.61 56.79
CA THR A 203 37.66 43.07 56.00
C THR A 203 37.31 42.93 54.51
N LYS A 204 38.32 42.66 53.68
CA LYS A 204 38.18 42.37 52.25
C LYS A 204 39.08 41.19 51.85
N PRO A 205 38.71 40.43 50.81
CA PRO A 205 39.58 39.46 50.15
C PRO A 205 40.73 40.14 49.37
N ASP A 206 41.61 39.33 48.81
CA ASP A 206 42.68 39.68 47.86
C ASP A 206 43.03 38.42 47.07
N LEU A 207 42.49 38.27 45.86
CA LEU A 207 42.60 37.08 45.01
C LEU A 207 43.77 37.19 44.02
N ILE A 208 44.83 36.41 44.28
CA ILE A 208 45.98 36.30 43.36
C ILE A 208 46.04 34.95 42.66
N VAL A 209 46.42 34.97 41.38
CA VAL A 209 46.84 33.76 40.67
C VAL A 209 48.23 33.34 41.18
N GLN A 210 48.38 32.09 41.56
CA GLN A 210 49.64 31.46 41.93
C GLN A 210 49.87 30.18 41.12
N ASN A 211 51.13 29.72 41.06
CA ASN A 211 51.51 28.41 40.53
C ASN A 211 50.97 28.06 39.11
N ALA A 212 50.64 29.08 38.29
CA ALA A 212 50.16 28.90 36.93
C ALA A 212 51.19 28.19 36.04
N VAL A 213 50.77 27.15 35.33
CA VAL A 213 51.53 26.32 34.39
C VAL A 213 50.73 26.17 33.09
N ALA A 214 51.41 26.37 31.96
CA ALA A 214 50.88 26.20 30.61
C ALA A 214 51.91 25.48 29.72
N PRO A 215 51.49 24.85 28.61
CA PRO A 215 52.42 24.38 27.59
C PRO A 215 53.26 25.53 27.01
N THR A 216 54.55 25.28 26.77
CA THR A 216 55.47 26.29 26.18
C THR A 216 55.15 26.60 24.71
N SER A 217 54.40 25.72 24.03
CA SER A 217 53.83 26.00 22.71
C SER A 217 52.52 25.26 22.48
N ALA A 218 51.66 25.84 21.66
CA ALA A 218 50.40 25.25 21.20
C ALA A 218 50.29 25.35 19.67
N SER A 219 49.44 24.53 19.05
CA SER A 219 49.06 24.70 17.64
C SER A 219 47.73 25.46 17.54
N VAL A 220 47.56 26.25 16.50
CA VAL A 220 46.25 26.83 16.17
C VAL A 220 45.23 25.70 15.93
N GLY A 221 44.00 25.88 16.38
CA GLY A 221 42.94 24.87 16.43
C GLY A 221 43.04 23.86 17.59
N SER A 222 44.18 23.77 18.29
CA SER A 222 44.33 22.79 19.38
C SER A 222 43.80 23.28 20.72
N THR A 223 43.34 22.34 21.55
CA THR A 223 42.99 22.59 22.96
C THR A 223 44.21 22.35 23.84
N ILE A 224 44.58 23.33 24.66
CA ILE A 224 45.62 23.22 25.69
C ILE A 224 44.99 22.97 27.07
N GLN A 225 45.75 22.26 27.92
CA GLN A 225 45.42 22.07 29.33
C GLN A 225 46.31 22.96 30.20
N LEU A 226 45.71 23.59 31.21
CA LEU A 226 46.35 24.47 32.17
C LEU A 226 46.20 23.92 33.58
N SER A 227 47.11 24.29 34.48
CA SER A 227 46.89 24.19 35.92
C SER A 227 47.37 25.46 36.61
N TYR A 228 46.68 25.86 37.67
CA TYR A 228 46.98 27.07 38.43
C TYR A 228 46.37 27.00 39.84
N GLN A 229 46.58 28.03 40.64
CA GLN A 229 45.93 28.21 41.92
C GLN A 229 45.37 29.63 42.02
N ILE A 230 44.20 29.80 42.64
CA ILE A 230 43.75 31.09 43.16
C ILE A 230 43.98 31.08 44.66
N LYS A 231 44.70 32.07 45.18
CA LYS A 231 44.87 32.28 46.61
C LYS A 231 44.14 33.54 47.03
N ASN A 232 43.24 33.42 48.00
CA ASN A 232 42.78 34.56 48.77
C ASN A 232 43.82 34.86 49.85
N GLN A 233 44.68 35.87 49.64
CA GLN A 233 45.64 36.33 50.64
C GLN A 233 45.07 37.40 51.57
N GLY A 234 43.83 37.84 51.34
CA GLY A 234 43.13 38.86 52.11
C GLY A 234 42.56 38.35 53.44
N ALA A 235 42.03 39.29 54.22
CA ALA A 235 41.50 39.03 55.57
C ALA A 235 39.97 38.83 55.61
N GLY A 236 39.30 38.89 54.45
CA GLY A 236 37.89 38.54 54.27
C GLY A 236 37.77 37.35 53.32
N SER A 237 36.72 36.54 53.48
CA SER A 237 36.40 35.47 52.52
C SER A 237 35.88 36.07 51.21
N ALA A 238 36.32 35.53 50.08
CA ALA A 238 35.83 35.90 48.76
C ALA A 238 34.54 35.14 48.42
N GLY A 239 33.63 35.80 47.71
CA GLY A 239 32.54 35.14 47.00
C GLY A 239 33.05 34.33 45.80
N SER A 240 32.15 33.70 45.05
CA SER A 240 32.53 33.09 43.78
C SER A 240 32.80 34.13 42.70
N SER A 241 33.78 33.86 41.85
CA SER A 241 34.21 34.71 40.74
C SER A 241 34.59 33.84 39.52
N SER A 242 35.28 34.39 38.54
CA SER A 242 35.78 33.60 37.41
C SER A 242 37.21 34.01 37.07
N THR A 243 38.08 33.04 36.84
CA THR A 243 39.40 33.30 36.25
C THR A 243 39.22 33.52 34.76
N TYR A 244 39.73 34.62 34.23
CA TYR A 244 39.73 34.89 32.79
C TYR A 244 41.13 34.63 32.19
N PHE A 245 41.15 34.16 30.94
CA PHE A 245 42.38 33.84 30.22
C PHE A 245 42.48 34.62 28.91
N TYR A 246 43.64 35.23 28.65
CA TYR A 246 43.90 36.03 27.45
C TYR A 246 45.25 35.68 26.82
N LEU A 247 45.35 35.77 25.49
CA LEU A 247 46.64 35.78 24.78
C LEU A 247 47.04 37.22 24.43
N SER A 248 48.12 37.67 25.08
CA SER A 248 48.73 38.98 24.89
C SER A 248 50.04 38.91 24.12
N LYS A 249 50.50 40.05 23.59
CA LYS A 249 51.86 40.22 23.07
C LYS A 249 52.88 40.62 24.14
N ASP A 250 52.44 41.10 25.30
CA ASP A 250 53.29 41.38 26.45
C ASP A 250 52.71 40.76 27.74
N LYS A 251 53.09 41.28 28.91
CA LYS A 251 52.76 40.69 30.22
C LYS A 251 51.63 41.43 30.95
N THR A 252 51.11 42.50 30.39
CA THR A 252 50.08 43.36 30.97
C THR A 252 48.74 43.11 30.29
N LEU A 253 47.65 43.14 31.06
CA LEU A 253 46.31 42.99 30.50
C LEU A 253 45.82 44.32 29.94
N SER A 254 45.30 44.28 28.72
CA SER A 254 44.85 45.41 27.93
C SER A 254 43.59 45.07 27.12
N SER A 255 42.90 46.09 26.62
CA SER A 255 41.74 45.91 25.73
C SER A 255 42.07 45.31 24.35
N ASN A 256 43.35 45.07 24.05
CA ASN A 256 43.81 44.53 22.77
C ASN A 256 44.14 43.03 22.83
N ASP A 257 44.07 42.42 24.02
CA ASP A 257 44.46 41.01 24.22
C ASP A 257 43.32 40.06 23.87
N VAL A 258 43.67 38.91 23.27
CA VAL A 258 42.68 37.96 22.75
C VAL A 258 42.15 37.10 23.89
N TYR A 259 40.92 37.36 24.33
CA TYR A 259 40.20 36.48 25.26
C TYR A 259 40.09 35.06 24.68
N VAL A 260 40.53 34.07 25.44
CA VAL A 260 40.57 32.64 25.04
C VAL A 260 39.74 31.72 25.95
N GLY A 261 39.14 32.26 27.02
CA GLY A 261 38.15 31.55 27.84
C GLY A 261 38.13 31.99 29.30
N SER A 262 37.33 31.27 30.09
CA SER A 262 37.15 31.49 31.53
C SER A 262 36.97 30.17 32.28
N ASP A 263 37.23 30.19 33.59
CA ASP A 263 37.04 29.07 34.52
C ASP A 263 36.37 29.58 35.80
N TYR A 264 35.43 28.82 36.38
CA TYR A 264 34.53 29.30 37.43
C TYR A 264 35.01 28.92 38.83
N ILE A 265 35.20 29.92 39.69
CA ILE A 265 35.84 29.75 40.99
C ILE A 265 34.81 29.85 42.10
N ASN A 266 34.63 28.77 42.85
CA ASN A 266 33.83 28.76 44.06
C ASN A 266 34.52 29.55 45.19
N GLY A 267 33.73 30.20 46.05
CA GLY A 267 34.23 31.15 47.06
C GLY A 267 35.36 30.63 47.95
N ILE A 268 36.33 31.49 48.23
CA ILE A 268 37.60 31.13 48.88
C ILE A 268 37.74 31.85 50.22
N ALA A 269 37.83 31.09 51.31
CA ALA A 269 38.03 31.63 52.65
C ALA A 269 39.38 32.37 52.79
N ALA A 270 39.43 33.35 53.71
CA ALA A 270 40.63 34.14 53.98
C ALA A 270 41.88 33.25 54.23
N GLY A 271 42.98 33.56 53.53
CA GLY A 271 44.26 32.84 53.62
C GLY A 271 44.37 31.56 52.79
N VAL A 272 43.28 31.05 52.19
CA VAL A 272 43.25 29.75 51.50
C VAL A 272 43.69 29.84 50.04
N SER A 273 44.42 28.82 49.57
CA SER A 273 44.68 28.56 48.14
C SER A 273 43.80 27.42 47.63
N ARG A 274 43.12 27.63 46.49
CA ARG A 274 42.37 26.62 45.74
C ARG A 274 43.16 26.26 44.48
N ALA A 275 43.14 25.00 44.06
CA ALA A 275 43.89 24.51 42.89
C ALA A 275 42.93 24.10 41.78
N GLU A 276 43.22 24.56 40.56
CA GLU A 276 42.28 24.55 39.44
C GLU A 276 42.96 24.09 38.15
N THR A 277 42.17 23.62 37.19
CA THR A 277 42.62 23.15 35.88
C THR A 277 41.62 23.52 34.79
N ALA A 278 42.08 24.19 33.73
CA ALA A 278 41.23 24.69 32.65
C ALA A 278 41.69 24.18 31.27
N SER A 279 40.72 23.90 30.39
CA SER A 279 40.95 23.54 28.99
C SER A 279 40.60 24.70 28.07
N LEU A 280 41.57 25.24 27.32
CA LEU A 280 41.36 26.38 26.41
C LEU A 280 41.62 26.02 24.95
N ASN A 281 40.78 26.51 24.03
CA ASN A 281 41.00 26.34 22.59
C ASN A 281 41.78 27.53 21.99
N ILE A 282 42.80 27.23 21.18
CA ILE A 282 43.53 28.26 20.42
C ILE A 282 42.80 28.51 19.10
N GLY A 283 41.92 29.51 19.08
CA GLY A 283 41.07 29.81 17.92
C GLY A 283 41.81 29.98 16.58
N SER A 284 41.16 29.56 15.49
CA SER A 284 41.74 29.46 14.13
C SER A 284 42.30 30.78 13.55
N SER A 285 41.76 31.92 13.99
CA SER A 285 42.17 33.26 13.57
C SER A 285 43.50 33.73 14.18
N ILE A 286 44.03 33.05 15.20
CA ILE A 286 45.21 33.49 15.94
C ILE A 286 46.48 33.30 15.08
N ALA A 287 47.22 34.37 14.84
CA ALA A 287 48.46 34.34 14.09
C ALA A 287 49.57 33.58 14.86
N ALA A 288 50.44 32.86 14.14
CA ALA A 288 51.58 32.19 14.75
C ALA A 288 52.59 33.21 15.35
N GLY A 289 53.40 32.75 16.32
CA GLY A 289 54.45 33.53 16.97
C GLY A 289 54.41 33.45 18.50
N SER A 290 55.24 34.25 19.16
CA SER A 290 55.27 34.35 20.62
C SER A 290 54.13 35.20 21.17
N TYR A 291 53.60 34.79 22.32
CA TYR A 291 52.58 35.44 23.12
C TYR A 291 52.85 35.20 24.62
N TYR A 292 52.06 35.84 25.49
CA TYR A 292 51.87 35.40 26.86
C TYR A 292 50.40 35.03 27.07
N LEU A 293 50.17 33.89 27.71
CA LEU A 293 48.90 33.56 28.31
C LEU A 293 48.79 34.29 29.66
N LEU A 294 47.88 35.25 29.74
CA LEU A 294 47.52 35.96 30.96
C LEU A 294 46.40 35.20 31.67
N TYR A 295 46.51 35.12 32.99
CA TYR A 295 45.53 34.58 33.92
C TYR A 295 45.08 35.75 34.80
N GLN A 296 43.79 36.09 34.81
CA GLN A 296 43.22 37.14 35.64
C GLN A 296 42.28 36.52 36.68
N ALA A 297 42.62 36.61 37.97
CA ALA A 297 41.69 36.33 39.06
C ALA A 297 40.57 37.39 39.08
N ASP A 298 39.32 36.95 39.27
CA ASP A 298 38.12 37.77 39.12
C ASP A 298 38.11 38.64 37.84
N GLY A 299 37.92 37.97 36.71
CA GLY A 299 37.76 38.59 35.40
C GLY A 299 36.53 39.50 35.25
N TYR A 300 35.57 39.44 36.18
CA TYR A 300 34.39 40.32 36.20
C TYR A 300 34.56 41.53 37.11
N ASN A 301 35.61 41.59 37.94
CA ASN A 301 35.81 42.60 38.99
C ASN A 301 34.59 42.69 39.94
N ASN A 302 33.94 41.55 40.24
CA ASN A 302 32.71 41.47 41.03
C ASN A 302 32.93 41.21 42.53
N VAL A 303 34.11 40.74 42.92
CA VAL A 303 34.58 40.65 44.30
C VAL A 303 35.34 41.94 44.62
N ALA A 304 34.95 42.65 45.68
CA ALA A 304 35.59 43.93 46.02
C ALA A 304 36.81 43.68 46.93
N GLU A 305 38.00 43.94 46.41
CA GLU A 305 39.26 43.44 46.97
C GLU A 305 39.97 44.51 47.81
N SER A 306 40.97 44.10 48.59
CA SER A 306 41.90 45.03 49.26
C SER A 306 43.02 45.51 48.32
N SER A 307 43.21 44.84 47.19
CA SER A 307 44.01 45.30 46.06
C SER A 307 43.52 44.61 44.78
N GLU A 308 43.17 45.38 43.76
CA GLU A 308 42.66 44.91 42.45
C GLU A 308 43.82 44.77 41.42
N GLY A 309 45.03 45.25 41.77
CA GLY A 309 46.14 45.45 40.83
C GLY A 309 47.10 44.25 40.67
N ASN A 310 46.84 43.15 41.37
CA ASN A 310 47.72 41.98 41.50
C ASN A 310 47.08 40.67 41.01
N ASN A 311 45.88 40.76 40.44
CA ASN A 311 45.06 39.65 39.99
C ASN A 311 45.63 38.95 38.73
N VAL A 312 46.55 39.59 38.00
CA VAL A 312 47.05 39.13 36.68
C VAL A 312 48.42 38.47 36.75
N VAL A 313 48.54 37.26 36.16
CA VAL A 313 49.81 36.53 36.00
C VAL A 313 50.03 36.10 34.55
N ALA A 314 51.20 36.41 33.99
CA ALA A 314 51.60 36.07 32.63
C ALA A 314 52.46 34.78 32.54
N ARG A 315 52.27 33.98 31.48
CA ARG A 315 53.10 32.81 31.12
C ARG A 315 53.41 32.79 29.62
N ALA A 316 54.68 32.70 29.24
CA ALA A 316 55.08 32.71 27.83
C ALA A 316 54.63 31.45 27.09
N ILE A 317 54.06 31.61 25.89
CA ILE A 317 53.58 30.53 25.03
C ILE A 317 53.84 30.86 23.56
N THR A 318 54.27 29.87 22.78
CA THR A 318 54.46 30.02 21.33
C THR A 318 53.30 29.38 20.57
N ILE A 319 52.54 30.17 19.82
CA ILE A 319 51.47 29.67 18.94
C ILE A 319 52.07 29.30 17.58
N LYS A 320 51.74 28.11 17.08
CA LYS A 320 52.28 27.54 15.83
C LYS A 320 51.17 27.17 14.86
N LYS A 321 51.45 27.20 13.55
CA LYS A 321 50.50 26.82 12.48
C LYS A 321 51.04 25.67 11.64
N ALA A 322 50.13 24.86 11.10
CA ALA A 322 50.41 23.84 10.09
C ALA A 322 50.58 24.47 8.70
N ASP A 323 51.06 23.68 7.75
CA ASP A 323 51.21 24.06 6.33
C ASP A 323 51.15 22.77 5.49
N LEU A 324 49.97 22.43 4.97
CA LEU A 324 49.69 21.17 4.27
C LEU A 324 49.89 21.29 2.77
N ILE A 325 50.93 20.63 2.26
CA ILE A 325 51.19 20.52 0.81
C ILE A 325 51.02 19.11 0.30
N VAL A 326 50.47 18.99 -0.91
CA VAL A 326 50.50 17.74 -1.66
C VAL A 326 51.88 17.56 -2.28
N GLN A 327 52.53 16.43 -1.98
CA GLN A 327 53.80 16.01 -2.56
C GLN A 327 53.65 14.66 -3.26
N ASN A 328 54.59 14.33 -4.14
CA ASN A 328 54.73 13.00 -4.75
C ASN A 328 53.44 12.43 -5.39
N ALA A 329 52.53 13.30 -5.85
CA ALA A 329 51.31 12.92 -6.55
C ALA A 329 51.63 12.21 -7.88
N VAL A 330 51.10 11.00 -8.04
CA VAL A 330 51.19 10.14 -9.22
C VAL A 330 49.79 9.75 -9.66
N ALA A 331 49.55 9.83 -10.97
CA ALA A 331 48.32 9.47 -11.65
C ALA A 331 48.65 8.74 -12.97
N PRO A 332 47.71 7.96 -13.55
CA PRO A 332 47.83 7.46 -14.91
C PRO A 332 47.99 8.62 -15.92
N SER A 333 48.79 8.42 -16.97
CA SER A 333 48.94 9.40 -18.06
C SER A 333 47.70 9.50 -18.95
N SER A 334 46.82 8.50 -18.91
CA SER A 334 45.54 8.49 -19.61
C SER A 334 44.51 7.62 -18.88
N ALA A 335 43.23 7.90 -19.12
CA ALA A 335 42.10 7.14 -18.59
C ALA A 335 40.91 7.21 -19.55
N SER A 336 40.03 6.20 -19.54
CA SER A 336 38.81 6.24 -20.37
C SER A 336 37.65 6.91 -19.66
N VAL A 337 36.78 7.56 -20.42
CA VAL A 337 35.45 7.99 -19.93
C VAL A 337 34.70 6.78 -19.34
N GLY A 338 34.12 6.95 -18.15
CA GLY A 338 33.46 5.91 -17.35
C GLY A 338 34.39 5.09 -16.45
N SER A 339 35.71 5.15 -16.64
CA SER A 339 36.66 4.29 -15.89
C SER A 339 37.05 4.84 -14.51
N THR A 340 37.41 3.95 -13.59
CA THR A 340 37.97 4.30 -12.28
C THR A 340 39.50 4.27 -12.33
N ILE A 341 40.14 5.37 -11.93
CA ILE A 341 41.60 5.51 -11.83
C ILE A 341 42.08 5.32 -10.39
N GLN A 342 43.30 4.81 -10.24
CA GLN A 342 44.01 4.71 -8.97
C GLN A 342 45.11 5.76 -8.88
N LEU A 343 45.18 6.43 -7.74
CA LEU A 343 46.14 7.50 -7.45
C LEU A 343 47.03 7.12 -6.27
N SER A 344 48.24 7.67 -6.23
CA SER A 344 49.04 7.73 -5.00
C SER A 344 49.61 9.13 -4.82
N TYR A 345 49.72 9.58 -3.57
CA TYR A 345 50.21 10.92 -3.24
C TYR A 345 50.72 10.95 -1.79
N GLN A 346 51.24 12.10 -1.36
CA GLN A 346 51.60 12.36 0.03
C GLN A 346 51.04 13.71 0.46
N ILE A 347 50.50 13.79 1.67
CA ILE A 347 50.30 15.08 2.35
C ILE A 347 51.47 15.29 3.31
N LYS A 348 52.15 16.42 3.17
CA LYS A 348 53.20 16.85 4.09
C LYS A 348 52.74 18.08 4.85
N ASN A 349 52.76 18.00 6.19
CA ASN A 349 52.74 19.18 7.03
C ASN A 349 54.16 19.74 7.10
N GLN A 350 54.48 20.76 6.30
CA GLN A 350 55.75 21.47 6.36
C GLN A 350 55.75 22.59 7.42
N GLY A 351 54.60 22.82 8.08
CA GLY A 351 54.42 23.81 9.13
C GLY A 351 55.06 23.42 10.45
N SER A 352 55.01 24.34 11.41
CA SER A 352 55.61 24.17 12.75
C SER A 352 54.62 23.68 13.81
N GLY A 353 53.32 23.84 13.57
CA GLY A 353 52.23 23.28 14.37
C GLY A 353 51.72 21.96 13.78
N SER A 354 51.08 21.14 14.61
CA SER A 354 50.41 19.92 14.12
C SER A 354 49.10 20.30 13.43
N ALA A 355 48.82 19.67 12.29
CA ALA A 355 47.53 19.73 11.63
C ALA A 355 46.52 18.82 12.35
N GLY A 356 45.27 19.28 12.42
CA GLY A 356 44.12 18.41 12.70
C GLY A 356 43.87 17.44 11.54
N SER A 357 42.77 16.69 11.60
CA SER A 357 42.27 16.01 10.41
C SER A 357 41.66 17.00 9.42
N SER A 358 41.69 16.63 8.13
CA SER A 358 41.14 17.40 7.01
C SER A 358 40.72 16.45 5.89
N SER A 359 40.38 16.96 4.70
CA SER A 359 40.13 16.13 3.51
C SER A 359 41.00 16.59 2.33
N THR A 360 41.65 15.67 1.62
CA THR A 360 42.19 15.97 0.29
C THR A 360 41.05 15.97 -0.71
N TYR A 361 40.96 17.00 -1.54
CA TYR A 361 39.98 17.11 -2.63
C TYR A 361 40.65 16.85 -3.98
N PHE A 362 39.91 16.25 -4.92
CA PHE A 362 40.39 15.96 -6.27
C PHE A 362 39.45 16.55 -7.34
N TYR A 363 40.03 17.19 -8.34
CA TYR A 363 39.29 17.83 -9.44
C TYR A 363 39.91 17.51 -10.80
N LEU A 364 39.11 17.50 -11.85
CA LEU A 364 39.56 17.50 -13.25
C LEU A 364 39.38 18.90 -13.86
N SER A 365 40.49 19.56 -14.17
CA SER A 365 40.54 20.89 -14.80
C SER A 365 41.08 20.81 -16.24
N LYS A 366 40.81 21.84 -17.04
CA LYS A 366 41.38 22.00 -18.39
C LYS A 366 42.76 22.68 -18.39
N ASP A 367 43.12 23.33 -17.29
CA ASP A 367 44.44 23.88 -17.06
C ASP A 367 44.98 23.44 -15.68
N ASN A 368 46.11 23.99 -15.24
CA ASN A 368 46.80 23.58 -14.02
C ASN A 368 46.45 24.43 -12.77
N VAL A 369 45.40 25.24 -12.83
CA VAL A 369 44.93 26.13 -11.76
C VAL A 369 43.57 25.66 -11.24
N LEU A 370 43.40 25.63 -9.92
CA LEU A 370 42.11 25.28 -9.31
C LEU A 370 41.10 26.43 -9.49
N SER A 371 39.98 26.12 -10.13
CA SER A 371 38.90 27.06 -10.45
C SER A 371 37.52 26.57 -10.01
N SER A 372 36.56 27.47 -9.87
CA SER A 372 35.15 27.12 -9.62
C SER A 372 34.43 26.53 -10.85
N THR A 373 35.15 26.26 -11.95
CA THR A 373 34.64 25.58 -13.15
C THR A 373 35.20 24.17 -13.33
N ASP A 374 36.03 23.71 -12.39
CA ASP A 374 36.67 22.40 -12.45
C ASP A 374 35.71 21.29 -11.96
N ILE A 375 35.87 20.09 -12.51
CA ILE A 375 34.97 18.97 -12.22
C ILE A 375 35.45 18.26 -10.96
N TYR A 376 34.77 18.45 -9.83
CA TYR A 376 35.02 17.71 -8.60
C TYR A 376 34.83 16.20 -8.83
N LEU A 377 35.86 15.41 -8.51
CA LEU A 377 35.87 13.95 -8.69
C LEU A 377 35.67 13.19 -7.36
N GLY A 378 35.92 13.83 -6.22
CA GLY A 378 35.79 13.22 -4.90
C GLY A 378 36.78 13.75 -3.87
N SER A 379 36.83 13.08 -2.72
CA SER A 379 37.68 13.44 -1.58
C SER A 379 38.19 12.21 -0.84
N ASP A 380 39.33 12.36 -0.16
CA ASP A 380 39.97 11.34 0.67
C ASP A 380 40.28 11.93 2.06
N TYR A 381 40.11 11.15 3.13
CA TYR A 381 40.09 11.66 4.51
C TYR A 381 41.45 11.57 5.18
N ILE A 382 41.95 12.73 5.62
CA ILE A 382 43.30 12.90 6.13
C ILE A 382 43.25 12.97 7.66
N ASN A 383 43.80 11.95 8.34
CA ASN A 383 44.02 12.01 9.79
C ASN A 383 45.05 13.11 10.18
N SER A 384 45.14 13.47 11.46
CA SER A 384 46.08 14.49 11.96
C SER A 384 47.54 14.26 11.56
N ILE A 385 48.27 15.33 11.21
CA ILE A 385 49.68 15.27 10.80
C ILE A 385 50.55 16.16 11.69
N ALA A 386 51.48 15.55 12.43
CA ALA A 386 52.45 16.27 13.23
C ALA A 386 53.39 17.15 12.38
N ALA A 387 53.87 18.24 12.97
CA ALA A 387 54.78 19.19 12.30
C ALA A 387 56.00 18.50 11.66
N GLY A 388 56.27 18.81 10.38
CA GLY A 388 57.37 18.25 9.59
C GLY A 388 57.10 16.88 8.94
N VAL A 389 56.01 16.19 9.27
CA VAL A 389 55.73 14.82 8.81
C VAL A 389 55.05 14.79 7.43
N SER A 390 55.49 13.86 6.58
CA SER A 390 54.75 13.41 5.39
C SER A 390 54.02 12.11 5.66
N ARG A 391 52.76 11.99 5.22
CA ARG A 391 52.00 10.73 5.19
C ARG A 391 51.63 10.38 3.74
N ALA A 392 51.73 9.11 3.39
CA ALA A 392 51.43 8.60 2.04
C ALA A 392 50.01 8.04 1.99
N GLU A 393 49.31 8.28 0.87
CA GLU A 393 47.90 7.97 0.66
C GLU A 393 47.62 7.46 -0.74
N THR A 394 46.48 6.78 -0.91
CA THR A 394 46.01 6.23 -2.18
C THR A 394 44.50 6.38 -2.31
N ALA A 395 44.03 6.92 -3.44
CA ALA A 395 42.63 7.19 -3.69
C ALA A 395 42.17 6.60 -5.02
N SER A 396 40.92 6.13 -5.06
CA SER A 396 40.24 5.64 -6.27
C SER A 396 39.19 6.66 -6.71
N LEU A 397 39.28 7.16 -7.95
CA LEU A 397 38.34 8.17 -8.49
C LEU A 397 37.69 7.69 -9.78
N ASN A 398 36.40 7.99 -9.99
CA ASN A 398 35.72 7.71 -11.25
C ASN A 398 35.79 8.90 -12.23
N ILE A 399 36.16 8.63 -13.47
CA ILE A 399 36.04 9.58 -14.59
C ILE A 399 34.59 9.48 -15.12
N GLY A 400 33.71 10.35 -14.61
CA GLY A 400 32.28 10.33 -14.93
C GLY A 400 31.96 10.28 -16.43
N SER A 401 30.90 9.56 -16.80
CA SER A 401 30.53 9.27 -18.19
C SER A 401 30.16 10.49 -19.06
N SER A 402 29.94 11.65 -18.45
CA SER A 402 29.66 12.92 -19.11
C SER A 402 30.92 13.75 -19.44
N ILE A 403 32.11 13.31 -19.00
CA ILE A 403 33.37 14.03 -19.25
C ILE A 403 33.77 13.84 -20.71
N ALA A 404 33.94 14.94 -21.46
CA ALA A 404 34.36 14.89 -22.86
C ALA A 404 35.82 14.45 -22.99
N ALA A 405 36.15 13.67 -24.02
CA ALA A 405 37.53 13.28 -24.31
C ALA A 405 38.43 14.49 -24.63
N GLY A 406 39.69 14.45 -24.19
CA GLY A 406 40.65 15.54 -24.35
C GLY A 406 41.82 15.47 -23.36
N SER A 407 42.69 16.48 -23.39
CA SER A 407 43.75 16.65 -22.38
C SER A 407 43.25 17.49 -21.20
N TYR A 408 43.55 17.06 -19.99
CA TYR A 408 43.13 17.65 -18.73
C TYR A 408 44.28 17.64 -17.72
N TYR A 409 44.08 18.28 -16.58
CA TYR A 409 44.89 18.11 -15.38
C TYR A 409 44.01 17.59 -14.24
N LEU A 410 44.50 16.55 -13.57
CA LEU A 410 44.03 16.13 -12.27
C LEU A 410 44.68 17.03 -11.21
N LEU A 411 43.86 17.80 -10.49
CA LEU A 411 44.27 18.66 -9.40
C LEU A 411 44.02 17.96 -8.06
N TYR A 412 45.00 18.01 -7.17
CA TYR A 412 44.92 17.52 -5.80
C TYR A 412 45.01 18.75 -4.89
N GLN A 413 44.03 18.97 -4.01
CA GLN A 413 44.00 20.06 -3.04
C GLN A 413 44.09 19.47 -1.63
N ALA A 414 45.16 19.75 -0.90
CA ALA A 414 45.23 19.50 0.54
C ALA A 414 44.24 20.41 1.29
N ASP A 415 43.54 19.86 2.27
CA ASP A 415 42.49 20.55 3.04
C ASP A 415 41.46 21.30 2.16
N GLY A 416 40.65 20.51 1.45
CA GLY A 416 39.57 20.96 0.58
C GLY A 416 38.54 21.87 1.27
N TYR A 417 38.26 21.61 2.55
CA TYR A 417 37.29 22.36 3.36
C TYR A 417 37.88 23.59 4.06
N LYS A 418 39.20 23.65 4.24
CA LYS A 418 39.91 24.63 5.10
C LYS A 418 39.58 24.44 6.59
N ASP A 419 39.57 23.18 7.02
CA ASP A 419 39.37 22.77 8.42
C ASP A 419 40.60 23.08 9.30
N VAL A 420 41.80 23.11 8.71
CA VAL A 420 43.08 23.38 9.35
C VAL A 420 43.53 24.81 9.02
N ALA A 421 43.82 25.61 10.04
CA ALA A 421 44.22 27.01 9.85
C ALA A 421 45.72 27.15 9.55
N GLU A 422 46.07 27.41 8.30
CA GLU A 422 47.43 27.20 7.79
C GLU A 422 48.32 28.46 7.90
N SER A 423 49.65 28.31 7.81
CA SER A 423 50.57 29.44 7.61
C SER A 423 50.60 29.96 6.17
N SER A 424 50.18 29.13 5.22
CA SER A 424 49.95 29.50 3.84
C SER A 424 48.85 28.62 3.26
N GLU A 425 47.88 29.24 2.59
CA GLU A 425 46.65 28.61 2.06
C GLU A 425 46.69 28.46 0.53
N GLY A 426 47.79 28.89 -0.10
CA GLY A 426 47.94 29.06 -1.56
C GLY A 426 48.83 28.00 -2.23
N ASN A 427 49.37 27.06 -1.45
CA ASN A 427 50.32 26.03 -1.87
C ASN A 427 49.77 24.60 -1.71
N ASN A 428 48.50 24.49 -1.31
CA ASN A 428 47.76 23.26 -1.09
C ASN A 428 47.50 22.46 -2.38
N VAL A 429 47.61 23.09 -3.55
CA VAL A 429 47.22 22.51 -4.84
C VAL A 429 48.42 22.02 -5.65
N ILE A 430 48.34 20.81 -6.21
CA ILE A 430 49.27 20.33 -7.25
C ILE A 430 48.52 19.69 -8.43
N ALA A 431 49.01 19.96 -9.65
CA ALA A 431 48.41 19.48 -10.90
C ALA A 431 49.19 18.32 -11.53
N ARG A 432 48.50 17.38 -12.16
CA ARG A 432 49.07 16.27 -12.97
C ARG A 432 48.32 16.11 -14.28
N ALA A 433 49.01 16.21 -15.42
CA ALA A 433 48.39 16.06 -16.73
C ALA A 433 47.90 14.63 -16.97
N ILE A 434 46.69 14.50 -17.51
CA ILE A 434 46.03 13.24 -17.84
C ILE A 434 45.24 13.40 -19.15
N THR A 435 45.31 12.39 -20.03
CA THR A 435 44.50 12.36 -21.26
C THR A 435 43.25 11.52 -21.05
N ILE A 436 42.08 12.13 -21.09
CA ILE A 436 40.81 11.41 -21.08
C ILE A 436 40.50 10.95 -22.49
N THR A 437 40.56 9.64 -22.72
CA THR A 437 40.15 9.01 -23.98
C THR A 437 38.66 8.72 -23.96
N ALA A 438 37.98 8.91 -25.09
CA ALA A 438 36.62 8.40 -25.25
C ALA A 438 36.62 6.90 -24.99
N THR A 439 35.58 6.40 -24.32
CA THR A 439 35.31 4.96 -24.29
C THR A 439 35.22 4.47 -25.72
N GLY A 440 35.95 3.41 -26.07
CA GLY A 440 35.73 2.73 -27.34
C GLY A 440 34.27 2.32 -27.44
N LYS A 441 33.71 2.39 -28.64
CA LYS A 441 32.32 2.01 -28.92
C LYS A 441 32.26 1.00 -30.06
N PRO A 442 31.26 0.10 -30.06
CA PRO A 442 30.98 -0.76 -31.19
C PRO A 442 30.32 0.02 -32.34
N ASP A 443 30.18 -0.64 -33.49
CA ASP A 443 29.47 -0.17 -34.68
C ASP A 443 28.98 -1.41 -35.43
N LEU A 444 27.68 -1.71 -35.35
CA LEU A 444 27.04 -2.95 -35.79
C LEU A 444 26.34 -2.74 -37.14
N VAL A 445 27.02 -3.17 -38.21
CA VAL A 445 26.45 -3.12 -39.57
C VAL A 445 25.87 -4.46 -39.99
N ILE A 446 24.69 -4.44 -40.62
CA ILE A 446 24.17 -5.59 -41.35
C ILE A 446 24.87 -5.67 -42.72
N GLN A 447 25.48 -6.82 -43.00
CA GLN A 447 26.09 -7.12 -44.30
C GLN A 447 25.57 -8.47 -44.84
N ASN A 448 25.84 -8.75 -46.13
CA ASN A 448 25.60 -10.04 -46.79
C ASN A 448 24.16 -10.61 -46.70
N ALA A 449 23.15 -9.79 -46.39
CA ALA A 449 21.77 -10.23 -46.25
C ALA A 449 21.15 -10.82 -47.53
N SER A 450 20.43 -11.92 -47.37
CA SER A 450 19.75 -12.70 -48.40
C SER A 450 18.31 -13.00 -47.99
N ALA A 451 17.40 -12.94 -48.96
CA ALA A 451 15.96 -13.17 -48.80
C ALA A 451 15.34 -13.56 -50.15
N PRO A 452 14.15 -14.21 -50.17
CA PRO A 452 13.34 -14.33 -51.38
C PRO A 452 12.98 -12.95 -51.96
N THR A 453 13.14 -12.76 -53.27
CA THR A 453 12.73 -11.51 -53.96
C THR A 453 11.21 -11.40 -54.12
N LYS A 454 10.47 -12.49 -53.88
CA LYS A 454 9.01 -12.56 -53.92
C LYS A 454 8.51 -13.48 -52.79
N VAL A 455 7.45 -13.08 -52.11
CA VAL A 455 6.82 -13.81 -50.99
C VAL A 455 5.29 -13.83 -51.16
N GLY A 456 4.64 -14.93 -50.77
CA GLY A 456 3.19 -15.01 -50.60
C GLY A 456 2.81 -14.81 -49.12
N ILE A 457 1.73 -14.11 -48.84
CA ILE A 457 1.20 -14.04 -47.46
C ILE A 457 0.73 -15.45 -47.04
N GLY A 458 0.89 -15.80 -45.77
CA GLY A 458 0.67 -17.17 -45.28
C GLY A 458 1.83 -18.15 -45.54
N THR A 459 3.00 -17.67 -45.95
CA THR A 459 4.22 -18.49 -46.14
C THR A 459 5.32 -18.12 -45.15
N THR A 460 6.25 -19.05 -44.90
CA THR A 460 7.48 -18.78 -44.13
C THR A 460 8.59 -18.29 -45.05
N ILE A 461 9.18 -17.12 -44.75
CA ILE A 461 10.43 -16.68 -45.38
C ILE A 461 11.62 -17.11 -44.52
N GLN A 462 12.65 -17.65 -45.17
CA GLN A 462 13.96 -17.85 -44.56
C GLN A 462 14.86 -16.66 -44.91
N LEU A 463 15.52 -16.09 -43.91
CA LEU A 463 16.44 -14.96 -44.04
C LEU A 463 17.81 -15.38 -43.52
N SER A 464 18.87 -15.04 -44.25
CA SER A 464 20.24 -15.15 -43.75
C SER A 464 20.98 -13.84 -43.95
N TYR A 465 21.89 -13.51 -43.02
CA TYR A 465 22.58 -12.23 -42.98
C TYR A 465 23.82 -12.32 -42.09
N GLN A 466 24.57 -11.23 -41.99
CA GLN A 466 25.68 -11.11 -41.06
C GLN A 466 25.59 -9.80 -40.30
N VAL A 467 25.95 -9.84 -39.02
CA VAL A 467 26.19 -8.63 -38.21
C VAL A 467 27.69 -8.51 -38.00
N LYS A 468 28.26 -7.36 -38.33
CA LYS A 468 29.68 -7.06 -38.13
C LYS A 468 29.83 -5.92 -37.14
N ASN A 469 30.61 -6.13 -36.08
CA ASN A 469 31.12 -5.04 -35.25
C ASN A 469 32.36 -4.45 -35.92
N GLN A 470 32.20 -3.32 -36.62
CA GLN A 470 33.31 -2.54 -37.20
C GLN A 470 33.85 -1.44 -36.28
N GLY A 471 33.32 -1.34 -35.05
CA GLY A 471 33.75 -0.38 -34.04
C GLY A 471 35.07 -0.74 -33.37
N ASN A 472 35.48 0.07 -32.39
CA ASN A 472 36.78 -0.04 -31.71
C ASN A 472 36.70 -0.54 -30.26
N SER A 473 35.51 -0.93 -29.78
CA SER A 473 35.33 -1.82 -28.64
C SER A 473 34.54 -3.07 -29.03
N ASN A 474 34.48 -4.03 -28.12
CA ASN A 474 33.49 -5.11 -28.22
C ASN A 474 32.07 -4.53 -28.16
N ALA A 475 31.14 -5.23 -28.78
CA ALA A 475 29.70 -5.09 -28.59
C ALA A 475 29.21 -6.19 -27.65
N ASP A 476 28.31 -5.85 -26.73
CA ASP A 476 27.54 -6.85 -26.00
C ASP A 476 26.48 -7.50 -26.91
N TYR A 477 25.72 -8.45 -26.36
CA TYR A 477 24.65 -9.10 -27.10
C TYR A 477 23.55 -8.10 -27.49
N SER A 478 22.92 -8.33 -28.64
CA SER A 478 21.85 -7.48 -29.17
C SER A 478 20.79 -8.33 -29.88
N SER A 479 19.89 -7.71 -30.62
CA SER A 479 18.99 -8.45 -31.50
C SER A 479 18.72 -7.68 -32.79
N THR A 480 18.84 -8.34 -33.93
CA THR A 480 18.46 -7.77 -35.23
C THR A 480 16.94 -7.75 -35.32
N TYR A 481 16.34 -6.61 -35.70
CA TYR A 481 14.89 -6.50 -35.92
C TYR A 481 14.62 -6.44 -37.43
N PHE A 482 13.50 -7.04 -37.85
CA PHE A 482 13.12 -7.18 -39.26
C PHE A 482 11.78 -6.51 -39.52
N TYR A 483 11.68 -5.75 -40.61
CA TYR A 483 10.48 -4.98 -40.96
C TYR A 483 10.16 -5.08 -42.45
N ILE A 484 8.90 -4.91 -42.80
CA ILE A 484 8.45 -4.62 -44.18
C ILE A 484 8.07 -3.14 -44.26
N SER A 485 8.74 -2.42 -45.16
CA SER A 485 8.54 -0.99 -45.41
C SER A 485 8.18 -0.68 -46.85
N LYS A 486 7.56 0.48 -47.09
CA LYS A 486 7.38 1.06 -48.43
C LYS A 486 8.64 1.79 -48.92
N ASP A 487 9.53 2.20 -48.02
CA ASP A 487 10.83 2.78 -48.37
C ASP A 487 12.00 2.07 -47.65
N LYS A 488 13.13 2.74 -47.43
CA LYS A 488 14.38 2.12 -46.96
C LYS A 488 14.71 2.44 -45.50
N ASN A 489 13.92 3.29 -44.84
CA ASN A 489 14.11 3.73 -43.48
C ASN A 489 13.15 2.99 -42.54
N VAL A 490 13.54 2.74 -41.28
CA VAL A 490 12.61 2.19 -40.28
C VAL A 490 11.74 3.32 -39.72
N SER A 491 10.43 3.11 -39.73
CA SER A 491 9.38 4.06 -39.40
C SER A 491 8.26 3.39 -38.57
N ASN A 492 7.33 4.20 -38.04
CA ASN A 492 6.25 3.69 -37.17
C ASN A 492 5.08 3.05 -37.93
N ASP A 493 5.01 3.20 -39.26
CA ASP A 493 4.02 2.55 -40.13
C ASP A 493 4.55 1.29 -40.85
N ASP A 494 5.79 0.89 -40.58
CA ASP A 494 6.37 -0.36 -41.07
C ASP A 494 5.86 -1.59 -40.30
N VAL A 495 5.74 -2.72 -41.01
CA VAL A 495 5.25 -3.97 -40.43
C VAL A 495 6.42 -4.79 -39.89
N TYR A 496 6.58 -4.74 -38.56
CA TYR A 496 7.54 -5.55 -37.82
C TYR A 496 7.25 -7.06 -37.97
N LEU A 497 8.26 -7.82 -38.41
CA LEU A 497 8.18 -9.28 -38.61
C LEU A 497 8.65 -10.08 -37.38
N GLY A 498 9.52 -9.49 -36.56
CA GLY A 498 10.16 -10.16 -35.43
C GLY A 498 11.62 -9.76 -35.25
N SER A 499 12.30 -10.46 -34.35
CA SER A 499 13.71 -10.24 -34.00
C SER A 499 14.49 -11.55 -33.93
N ASP A 500 15.80 -11.46 -34.07
CA ASP A 500 16.75 -12.57 -34.05
C ASP A 500 17.94 -12.20 -33.15
N TYR A 501 18.39 -13.14 -32.30
CA TYR A 501 19.36 -12.85 -31.23
C TYR A 501 20.80 -12.92 -31.74
N VAL A 502 21.61 -11.91 -31.41
CA VAL A 502 23.01 -11.81 -31.83
C VAL A 502 23.88 -11.80 -30.57
N SER A 503 24.82 -12.74 -30.49
CA SER A 503 25.77 -12.82 -29.37
C SER A 503 26.78 -11.66 -29.39
N SER A 504 27.51 -11.48 -28.27
CA SER A 504 28.49 -10.40 -28.15
C SER A 504 29.62 -10.52 -29.19
N LEU A 505 29.92 -9.41 -29.87
CA LEU A 505 30.88 -9.35 -30.97
C LEU A 505 32.14 -8.57 -30.57
N ALA A 506 33.28 -9.25 -30.59
CA ALA A 506 34.58 -8.60 -30.45
C ALA A 506 34.84 -7.55 -31.55
N VAL A 507 35.82 -6.66 -31.33
CA VAL A 507 36.30 -5.71 -32.35
C VAL A 507 36.59 -6.42 -33.68
N SER A 508 36.04 -5.91 -34.79
CA SER A 508 36.08 -6.51 -36.13
C SER A 508 35.42 -7.90 -36.28
N GLY A 509 34.71 -8.37 -35.25
CA GLY A 509 33.98 -9.63 -35.26
C GLY A 509 32.77 -9.61 -36.20
N VAL A 510 32.43 -10.79 -36.73
CA VAL A 510 31.28 -11.01 -37.62
C VAL A 510 30.52 -12.25 -37.15
N SER A 511 29.23 -12.11 -36.85
CA SER A 511 28.33 -13.27 -36.73
C SER A 511 27.63 -13.54 -38.06
N SER A 512 27.24 -14.79 -38.30
CA SER A 512 26.50 -15.23 -39.48
C SER A 512 25.21 -15.91 -39.05
N GLU A 513 24.11 -15.21 -39.26
CA GLU A 513 22.82 -15.52 -38.66
C GLU A 513 21.83 -16.00 -39.72
N SER A 514 20.87 -16.83 -39.29
CA SER A 514 19.84 -17.40 -40.17
C SER A 514 18.57 -17.65 -39.38
N THR A 515 17.49 -16.99 -39.77
CA THR A 515 16.20 -17.01 -39.06
C THR A 515 15.03 -17.22 -40.03
N SER A 516 13.82 -17.39 -39.51
CA SER A 516 12.63 -17.69 -40.30
C SER A 516 11.38 -17.07 -39.71
N PHE A 517 10.69 -16.24 -40.50
CA PHE A 517 9.47 -15.55 -40.10
C PHE A 517 8.28 -16.04 -40.91
N TYR A 518 7.16 -16.34 -40.23
CA TYR A 518 5.90 -16.64 -40.90
C TYR A 518 5.16 -15.34 -41.23
N PHE A 519 4.75 -15.19 -42.48
CA PHE A 519 4.25 -13.94 -43.05
C PHE A 519 2.73 -13.79 -42.86
N TYR A 520 2.30 -13.51 -41.62
CA TYR A 520 0.89 -13.28 -41.26
C TYR A 520 0.32 -11.99 -41.89
N SER A 521 -1.00 -11.92 -42.12
CA SER A 521 -1.63 -10.83 -42.88
C SER A 521 -1.74 -9.49 -42.14
N LYS A 522 -1.34 -8.44 -42.87
CA LYS A 522 -1.97 -7.09 -42.92
C LYS A 522 -1.36 -6.18 -43.99
N ILE A 523 -0.81 -6.77 -45.07
CA ILE A 523 0.01 -6.08 -46.06
C ILE A 523 -0.61 -6.27 -47.44
N ALA A 524 -0.95 -5.19 -48.14
CA ALA A 524 -1.49 -5.29 -49.50
C ALA A 524 -0.43 -5.83 -50.47
N GLY A 525 -0.82 -6.65 -51.46
CA GLY A 525 0.09 -7.14 -52.50
C GLY A 525 0.74 -5.98 -53.28
N GLY A 526 2.06 -5.99 -53.42
CA GLY A 526 2.82 -4.87 -53.98
C GLY A 526 4.35 -5.01 -53.86
N SER A 527 5.06 -3.93 -54.14
CA SER A 527 6.53 -3.86 -54.00
C SER A 527 6.91 -3.10 -52.72
N TYR A 528 7.82 -3.69 -51.94
CA TYR A 528 8.24 -3.24 -50.62
C TYR A 528 9.76 -3.43 -50.44
N TYR A 529 10.28 -3.01 -49.29
CA TYR A 529 11.60 -3.38 -48.81
C TYR A 529 11.49 -4.20 -47.52
N LEU A 530 12.24 -5.29 -47.46
CA LEU A 530 12.59 -5.96 -46.22
C LEU A 530 13.78 -5.21 -45.60
N LEU A 531 13.57 -4.65 -44.41
CA LEU A 531 14.59 -3.94 -43.64
C LEU A 531 15.16 -4.86 -42.56
N TYR A 532 16.47 -4.85 -42.44
CA TYR A 532 17.23 -5.49 -41.36
C TYR A 532 17.83 -4.37 -40.54
N LYS A 533 17.51 -4.26 -39.24
CA LYS A 533 18.09 -3.28 -38.32
C LYS A 533 18.96 -3.99 -37.28
N ALA A 534 20.28 -3.79 -37.34
CA ALA A 534 21.20 -4.17 -36.27
C ALA A 534 20.86 -3.43 -34.97
N ASP A 535 21.00 -4.12 -33.84
CA ASP A 535 20.49 -3.70 -32.54
C ASP A 535 19.14 -2.96 -32.62
N GLY A 536 18.11 -3.70 -32.99
CA GLY A 536 16.78 -3.15 -33.18
C GLY A 536 16.19 -2.49 -31.94
N SER A 537 16.70 -2.84 -30.75
CA SER A 537 16.32 -2.31 -29.44
C SER A 537 17.07 -1.03 -29.01
N ASN A 538 18.18 -0.66 -29.66
CA ASN A 538 19.14 0.35 -29.17
C ASN A 538 19.61 0.08 -27.72
N LEU A 539 19.99 -1.17 -27.42
CA LEU A 539 20.60 -1.60 -26.17
C LEU A 539 22.10 -1.33 -26.11
N VAL A 540 22.78 -1.43 -27.25
CA VAL A 540 24.21 -1.21 -27.43
C VAL A 540 24.41 0.24 -27.85
N SER A 541 25.22 1.01 -27.11
CA SER A 541 25.47 2.42 -27.43
C SER A 541 26.58 2.58 -28.46
N GLU A 542 26.24 2.90 -29.70
CA GLU A 542 27.13 2.72 -30.86
C GLU A 542 27.91 3.99 -31.23
N SER A 543 29.01 3.84 -31.97
CA SER A 543 29.82 4.96 -32.46
C SER A 543 29.14 5.68 -33.64
N ASN A 544 28.26 4.98 -34.35
CA ASN A 544 27.34 5.49 -35.35
C ASN A 544 26.06 4.64 -35.28
N GLU A 545 24.89 5.29 -35.18
CA GLU A 545 23.58 4.61 -35.06
C GLU A 545 22.81 4.63 -36.40
N ASN A 546 23.39 5.25 -37.44
CA ASN A 546 22.70 5.58 -38.70
C ASN A 546 22.94 4.56 -39.82
N ASN A 547 23.78 3.56 -39.58
CA ASN A 547 24.24 2.54 -40.54
C ASN A 547 23.78 1.12 -40.17
N ASN A 548 23.01 0.98 -39.10
CA ASN A 548 22.41 -0.26 -38.63
C ASN A 548 21.39 -0.87 -39.61
N ILE A 549 20.86 -0.07 -40.54
CA ILE A 549 19.73 -0.47 -41.42
C ILE A 549 20.23 -0.88 -42.80
N LEU A 550 19.88 -2.11 -43.22
CA LEU A 550 20.05 -2.59 -44.59
C LEU A 550 18.68 -2.93 -45.22
N ALA A 551 18.39 -2.35 -46.39
CA ALA A 551 17.14 -2.57 -47.12
C ALA A 551 17.32 -3.50 -48.33
N LYS A 552 16.41 -4.47 -48.50
CA LYS A 552 16.36 -5.41 -49.64
C LYS A 552 14.98 -5.36 -50.30
N ALA A 553 14.91 -5.14 -51.61
CA ALA A 553 13.62 -5.08 -52.31
C ALA A 553 12.94 -6.46 -52.35
N ILE A 554 11.64 -6.48 -52.05
CA ILE A 554 10.80 -7.69 -52.00
C ILE A 554 9.42 -7.43 -52.60
N THR A 555 8.87 -8.39 -53.34
CA THR A 555 7.50 -8.31 -53.87
C THR A 555 6.57 -9.20 -53.04
N ILE A 556 5.57 -8.59 -52.42
CA ILE A 556 4.53 -9.31 -51.68
C ILE A 556 3.39 -9.62 -52.64
N THR A 557 2.93 -10.86 -52.66
CA THR A 557 1.76 -11.26 -53.43
C THR A 557 0.65 -11.82 -52.55
N ALA A 558 -0.56 -11.32 -52.78
CA ALA A 558 -1.75 -11.56 -51.97
C ALA A 558 -3.02 -11.58 -52.85
N PRO A 559 -4.00 -12.45 -52.54
CA PRO A 559 -5.36 -12.28 -53.01
C PRO A 559 -6.04 -11.10 -52.28
N ASP A 560 -7.17 -10.65 -52.80
CA ASP A 560 -8.05 -9.62 -52.22
C ASP A 560 -9.44 -9.85 -52.83
N LEU A 561 -10.39 -10.39 -52.06
CA LEU A 561 -11.72 -10.81 -52.49
C LEU A 561 -12.76 -9.72 -52.17
N VAL A 562 -13.52 -9.32 -53.19
CA VAL A 562 -14.64 -8.39 -53.07
C VAL A 562 -15.90 -8.95 -53.72
N ILE A 563 -17.07 -8.56 -53.20
CA ILE A 563 -18.37 -8.89 -53.77
C ILE A 563 -18.93 -7.64 -54.46
N PRO A 564 -18.69 -7.41 -55.76
CA PRO A 564 -19.11 -6.18 -56.45
C PRO A 564 -20.62 -6.11 -56.76
N ASP A 565 -21.35 -7.21 -56.64
CA ASP A 565 -22.77 -7.32 -57.01
C ASP A 565 -23.46 -8.49 -56.28
N ALA A 566 -24.72 -8.31 -55.85
CA ALA A 566 -25.51 -9.31 -55.12
C ALA A 566 -27.04 -9.05 -55.23
N SER A 567 -27.84 -10.11 -55.34
CA SER A 567 -29.30 -10.04 -55.49
C SER A 567 -30.05 -11.22 -54.83
N ALA A 568 -31.27 -10.95 -54.32
CA ALA A 568 -32.15 -11.91 -53.65
C ALA A 568 -33.64 -11.46 -53.70
N PRO A 569 -34.62 -12.37 -53.44
CA PRO A 569 -36.04 -12.03 -53.37
C PRO A 569 -36.39 -11.03 -52.24
N THR A 570 -37.29 -10.09 -52.52
CA THR A 570 -37.73 -9.07 -51.55
C THR A 570 -38.84 -9.54 -50.59
N LYS A 571 -39.38 -10.75 -50.77
CA LYS A 571 -40.40 -11.37 -49.90
C LYS A 571 -40.21 -12.88 -49.82
N ALA A 572 -40.40 -13.45 -48.64
CA ALA A 572 -40.45 -14.89 -48.44
C ALA A 572 -41.28 -15.27 -47.20
N ALA A 573 -41.69 -16.54 -47.12
CA ALA A 573 -42.10 -17.13 -45.86
C ALA A 573 -40.89 -17.75 -45.17
N ILE A 574 -40.87 -17.68 -43.84
CA ILE A 574 -39.92 -18.44 -43.02
C ILE A 574 -40.04 -19.93 -43.39
N GLY A 575 -38.95 -20.68 -43.35
CA GLY A 575 -38.85 -22.08 -43.79
C GLY A 575 -39.23 -22.37 -45.24
N THR A 576 -39.37 -21.35 -46.09
CA THR A 576 -39.29 -21.54 -47.54
C THR A 576 -37.86 -21.27 -48.01
N THR A 577 -37.51 -21.83 -49.16
CA THR A 577 -36.18 -21.68 -49.75
C THR A 577 -36.15 -20.46 -50.66
N ILE A 578 -35.20 -19.56 -50.42
CA ILE A 578 -34.88 -18.42 -51.29
C ILE A 578 -33.60 -18.69 -52.09
N LYS A 579 -33.49 -18.09 -53.26
CA LYS A 579 -32.25 -18.07 -54.05
C LYS A 579 -31.47 -16.78 -53.77
N ILE A 580 -30.16 -16.88 -53.62
CA ILE A 580 -29.23 -15.75 -53.50
C ILE A 580 -28.24 -15.85 -54.66
N SER A 581 -27.96 -14.77 -55.37
CA SER A 581 -26.99 -14.73 -56.48
C SER A 581 -26.02 -13.57 -56.27
N TYR A 582 -24.73 -13.78 -56.54
CA TYR A 582 -23.69 -12.79 -56.28
C TYR A 582 -22.50 -12.95 -57.23
N GLN A 583 -21.70 -11.89 -57.37
CA GLN A 583 -20.41 -11.94 -58.05
C GLN A 583 -19.28 -11.95 -57.02
N LEU A 584 -18.25 -12.75 -57.24
CA LEU A 584 -17.03 -12.74 -56.42
C LEU A 584 -15.84 -12.37 -57.32
N LYS A 585 -15.07 -11.36 -56.91
CA LYS A 585 -13.91 -10.86 -57.65
C LYS A 585 -12.67 -10.94 -56.77
N ASN A 586 -11.61 -11.55 -57.28
CA ASN A 586 -10.28 -11.36 -56.71
C ASN A 586 -9.63 -10.17 -57.42
N GLN A 587 -9.46 -9.05 -56.72
CA GLN A 587 -8.75 -7.88 -57.23
C GLN A 587 -7.26 -7.87 -56.86
N GLY A 588 -6.80 -8.88 -56.12
CA GLY A 588 -5.41 -9.07 -55.73
C GLY A 588 -4.50 -9.55 -56.85
N ASN A 589 -3.21 -9.66 -56.53
CA ASN A 589 -2.12 -10.03 -57.45
C ASN A 589 -1.61 -11.48 -57.27
N ALA A 590 -2.20 -12.25 -56.35
CA ALA A 590 -2.12 -13.71 -56.30
C ALA A 590 -3.50 -14.34 -56.51
N ASN A 591 -3.53 -15.62 -56.86
CA ASN A 591 -4.77 -16.40 -56.87
C ASN A 591 -5.29 -16.55 -55.43
N ALA A 592 -6.60 -16.40 -55.24
CA ALA A 592 -7.27 -16.77 -54.01
C ALA A 592 -7.38 -18.30 -53.91
N GLY A 593 -7.40 -18.81 -52.68
CA GLY A 593 -7.85 -20.17 -52.43
C GLY A 593 -9.35 -20.31 -52.68
N ALA A 594 -9.86 -21.52 -52.52
CA ALA A 594 -11.30 -21.74 -52.39
C ALA A 594 -11.75 -21.19 -51.02
N SER A 595 -12.67 -20.22 -51.02
CA SER A 595 -13.25 -19.62 -49.81
C SER A 595 -14.76 -19.75 -49.80
N ASP A 596 -15.32 -19.91 -48.60
CA ASP A 596 -16.77 -19.94 -48.39
C ASP A 596 -17.31 -18.50 -48.28
N THR A 597 -18.33 -18.17 -49.09
CA THR A 597 -19.09 -16.93 -48.92
C THR A 597 -20.23 -17.18 -47.93
N TYR A 598 -20.26 -16.42 -46.84
CA TYR A 598 -21.30 -16.48 -45.81
C TYR A 598 -22.36 -15.41 -46.04
N PHE A 599 -23.60 -15.75 -45.69
CA PHE A 599 -24.78 -14.89 -45.81
C PHE A 599 -25.39 -14.65 -44.44
N TYR A 600 -25.94 -13.46 -44.24
CA TYR A 600 -26.50 -12.98 -42.98
C TYR A 600 -27.82 -12.22 -43.23
N LEU A 601 -28.69 -12.19 -42.23
CA LEU A 601 -29.87 -11.33 -42.15
C LEU A 601 -29.69 -10.31 -41.03
N SER A 602 -29.63 -9.03 -41.39
CA SER A 602 -29.54 -7.90 -40.45
C SER A 602 -30.86 -7.12 -40.36
N ARG A 603 -31.00 -6.27 -39.34
CA ARG A 603 -32.08 -5.27 -39.25
C ARG A 603 -31.72 -3.92 -39.87
N ASP A 604 -30.44 -3.67 -40.15
CA ASP A 604 -29.97 -2.52 -40.93
C ASP A 604 -28.97 -2.95 -42.02
N GLN A 605 -28.17 -2.02 -42.54
CA GLN A 605 -27.27 -2.22 -43.68
C GLN A 605 -25.80 -2.45 -43.26
N THR A 606 -25.54 -2.64 -41.97
CA THR A 606 -24.19 -2.79 -41.40
C THR A 606 -24.02 -4.14 -40.70
N PHE A 607 -22.79 -4.66 -40.68
CA PHE A 607 -22.48 -5.93 -40.03
C PHE A 607 -22.48 -5.79 -38.50
N GLY A 608 -23.44 -6.43 -37.84
CA GLY A 608 -23.69 -6.38 -36.40
C GLY A 608 -23.44 -7.72 -35.69
N ASN A 609 -23.23 -7.67 -34.36
CA ASN A 609 -23.14 -8.90 -33.54
C ASN A 609 -24.51 -9.55 -33.25
N ASP A 610 -25.59 -8.84 -33.60
CA ASP A 610 -26.97 -9.30 -33.57
C ASP A 610 -27.48 -9.84 -34.93
N ASP A 611 -26.65 -9.74 -35.99
CA ASP A 611 -26.94 -10.34 -37.29
C ASP A 611 -27.13 -11.84 -37.18
N ILE A 612 -28.14 -12.33 -37.92
CA ILE A 612 -28.43 -13.75 -37.99
C ILE A 612 -27.62 -14.32 -39.16
N SER A 613 -26.50 -15.00 -38.87
CA SER A 613 -25.84 -15.84 -39.89
C SER A 613 -26.83 -16.90 -40.36
N ILE A 614 -27.04 -16.98 -41.68
CA ILE A 614 -28.06 -17.85 -42.27
C ILE A 614 -27.47 -19.09 -42.96
N GLY A 615 -26.26 -18.98 -43.52
CA GLY A 615 -25.58 -20.10 -44.17
C GLY A 615 -24.36 -19.63 -44.97
N TYR A 616 -23.81 -20.53 -45.78
CA TYR A 616 -22.64 -20.30 -46.64
C TYR A 616 -22.68 -21.18 -47.89
N ASP A 617 -21.95 -20.81 -48.95
CA ASP A 617 -22.02 -21.46 -50.27
C ASP A 617 -20.82 -22.39 -50.54
N SER A 618 -20.74 -23.50 -49.80
CA SER A 618 -19.57 -24.41 -49.84
C SER A 618 -19.44 -25.26 -51.11
N GLU A 619 -20.55 -25.56 -51.79
CA GLU A 619 -20.54 -26.31 -53.06
C GLU A 619 -19.92 -25.50 -54.21
N ASN A 620 -19.79 -24.18 -54.01
CA ASN A 620 -19.34 -23.16 -54.95
C ASN A 620 -18.04 -22.46 -54.49
N SER A 621 -17.28 -23.10 -53.58
CA SER A 621 -15.99 -22.65 -53.07
C SER A 621 -14.91 -22.68 -54.16
N VAL A 622 -14.92 -21.66 -55.03
CA VAL A 622 -14.10 -21.58 -56.24
C VAL A 622 -12.87 -20.70 -56.00
N ALA A 623 -11.69 -21.27 -56.26
CA ALA A 623 -10.42 -20.54 -56.26
C ALA A 623 -10.41 -19.46 -57.37
N VAL A 624 -10.46 -18.19 -56.97
CA VAL A 624 -10.55 -17.07 -57.92
C VAL A 624 -9.14 -16.62 -58.32
N ALA A 625 -8.80 -16.76 -59.60
CA ALA A 625 -7.51 -16.32 -60.14
C ALA A 625 -7.29 -14.80 -59.97
N ALA A 626 -6.04 -14.36 -59.91
CA ALA A 626 -5.69 -12.94 -59.76
C ALA A 626 -6.41 -12.05 -60.80
N SER A 627 -7.01 -10.95 -60.35
CA SER A 627 -7.84 -10.03 -61.17
C SER A 627 -9.12 -10.61 -61.81
N ALA A 628 -9.52 -11.85 -61.51
CA ALA A 628 -10.70 -12.49 -62.11
C ALA A 628 -12.01 -12.19 -61.37
N VAL A 629 -13.14 -12.37 -62.08
CA VAL A 629 -14.52 -12.29 -61.55
C VAL A 629 -15.25 -13.58 -61.89
N ILE A 630 -16.02 -14.12 -60.94
CA ILE A 630 -16.95 -15.24 -61.12
C ILE A 630 -18.36 -14.84 -60.66
N SER A 631 -19.39 -15.57 -61.12
CA SER A 631 -20.79 -15.33 -60.75
C SER A 631 -21.41 -16.61 -60.19
N GLN A 632 -21.74 -16.60 -58.90
CA GLN A 632 -22.23 -17.75 -58.15
C GLN A 632 -23.69 -17.56 -57.74
N SER A 633 -24.36 -18.66 -57.39
CA SER A 633 -25.69 -18.58 -56.79
C SER A 633 -26.05 -19.81 -55.99
N THR A 634 -26.65 -19.60 -54.82
CA THR A 634 -27.01 -20.65 -53.86
C THR A 634 -28.48 -20.57 -53.46
N THR A 635 -28.96 -21.57 -52.73
CA THR A 635 -30.34 -21.62 -52.23
C THR A 635 -30.39 -21.93 -50.74
N TRP A 636 -31.03 -21.06 -49.97
CA TRP A 636 -31.10 -21.18 -48.51
C TRP A 636 -32.54 -21.24 -47.99
N THR A 637 -32.80 -22.10 -47.01
CA THR A 637 -34.12 -22.29 -46.40
C THR A 637 -34.21 -21.53 -45.07
N ILE A 638 -35.14 -20.58 -44.98
CA ILE A 638 -35.17 -19.61 -43.88
C ILE A 638 -35.41 -20.31 -42.53
N ASP A 639 -34.48 -20.22 -41.57
CA ASP A 639 -34.60 -20.96 -40.32
C ASP A 639 -35.86 -20.59 -39.52
N LYS A 640 -36.55 -21.60 -38.97
CA LYS A 640 -37.86 -21.44 -38.28
C LYS A 640 -37.80 -20.57 -37.02
N THR A 641 -36.62 -20.35 -36.45
CA THR A 641 -36.39 -19.51 -35.27
C THR A 641 -36.26 -18.01 -35.60
N ILE A 642 -36.13 -17.66 -36.89
CA ILE A 642 -36.01 -16.28 -37.34
C ILE A 642 -37.36 -15.59 -37.21
N ALA A 643 -37.39 -14.43 -36.55
CA ALA A 643 -38.61 -13.66 -36.35
C ALA A 643 -39.10 -13.05 -37.68
N SER A 644 -40.41 -13.00 -37.88
CA SER A 644 -41.01 -12.28 -39.01
C SER A 644 -40.77 -10.77 -38.94
N GLY A 645 -40.61 -10.12 -40.10
CA GLY A 645 -40.28 -8.70 -40.20
C GLY A 645 -39.52 -8.36 -41.48
N LYS A 646 -39.05 -7.11 -41.60
CA LYS A 646 -38.08 -6.71 -42.62
C LYS A 646 -36.66 -6.99 -42.14
N TYR A 647 -35.81 -7.41 -43.08
CA TYR A 647 -34.38 -7.64 -42.90
C TYR A 647 -33.63 -7.17 -44.16
N TYR A 648 -32.35 -6.84 -44.05
CA TYR A 648 -31.45 -6.75 -45.19
C TYR A 648 -30.63 -8.04 -45.28
N LEU A 649 -30.21 -8.41 -46.49
CA LEU A 649 -29.33 -9.55 -46.71
C LEU A 649 -27.90 -9.04 -46.85
N LEU A 650 -27.00 -9.55 -46.01
CA LEU A 650 -25.59 -9.18 -45.95
C LEU A 650 -24.75 -10.38 -46.40
N LEU A 651 -23.68 -10.14 -47.15
CA LEU A 651 -22.80 -11.16 -47.71
C LEU A 651 -21.35 -10.86 -47.31
N LYS A 652 -20.61 -11.85 -46.82
CA LYS A 652 -19.17 -11.77 -46.58
C LYS A 652 -18.45 -12.93 -47.26
N ALA A 653 -17.60 -12.62 -48.23
CA ALA A 653 -16.61 -13.55 -48.78
C ALA A 653 -15.52 -13.82 -47.74
N ASP A 654 -14.99 -15.04 -47.73
CA ASP A 654 -13.96 -15.51 -46.80
C ASP A 654 -14.22 -15.09 -45.35
N ALA A 655 -15.41 -15.42 -44.84
CA ALA A 655 -15.88 -14.82 -43.60
C ALA A 655 -15.01 -15.13 -42.37
N TYR A 656 -14.21 -16.20 -42.44
CA TYR A 656 -13.38 -16.75 -41.37
C TYR A 656 -11.87 -16.48 -41.53
N GLY A 657 -11.39 -15.95 -42.66
CA GLY A 657 -9.95 -15.76 -42.92
C GLY A 657 -9.24 -17.04 -43.40
N ASP A 658 -9.96 -17.93 -44.11
CA ASP A 658 -9.42 -19.18 -44.66
C ASP A 658 -8.51 -18.91 -45.88
N VAL A 659 -8.76 -17.82 -46.61
CA VAL A 659 -7.86 -17.26 -47.62
C VAL A 659 -7.19 -16.01 -47.04
N THR A 660 -5.89 -16.10 -46.77
CA THR A 660 -5.14 -14.98 -46.18
C THR A 660 -4.93 -13.87 -47.21
N GLU A 661 -5.54 -12.70 -46.99
CA GLU A 661 -5.66 -11.64 -48.00
C GLU A 661 -4.79 -10.40 -47.74
N GLY A 662 -4.65 -9.57 -48.78
CA GLY A 662 -3.97 -8.28 -48.72
C GLY A 662 -4.83 -7.16 -48.10
N ASN A 663 -6.15 -7.35 -48.07
CA ASN A 663 -7.12 -6.53 -47.36
C ASN A 663 -8.28 -7.42 -46.90
N GLU A 664 -8.68 -7.29 -45.65
CA GLU A 664 -9.62 -8.20 -44.95
C GLU A 664 -10.94 -7.47 -44.59
N THR A 665 -11.17 -6.30 -45.19
CA THR A 665 -12.19 -5.32 -44.76
C THR A 665 -13.21 -4.96 -45.84
N ASN A 666 -12.97 -5.39 -47.07
CA ASN A 666 -13.72 -5.07 -48.29
C ASN A 666 -14.46 -6.29 -48.87
N ASN A 667 -14.35 -7.43 -48.20
CA ASN A 667 -14.92 -8.73 -48.52
C ASN A 667 -16.44 -8.79 -48.28
N SER A 668 -17.07 -7.65 -47.97
CA SER A 668 -18.40 -7.54 -47.37
C SER A 668 -19.30 -6.56 -48.12
N VAL A 669 -20.55 -6.95 -48.35
CA VAL A 669 -21.57 -6.11 -49.03
C VAL A 669 -22.97 -6.38 -48.45
N TYR A 670 -23.92 -5.45 -48.65
CA TYR A 670 -25.33 -5.65 -48.35
C TYR A 670 -26.18 -5.49 -49.62
N ILE A 671 -27.29 -6.21 -49.71
CA ILE A 671 -28.30 -6.03 -50.75
C ILE A 671 -29.19 -4.85 -50.35
N THR A 672 -29.29 -3.84 -51.21
CA THR A 672 -29.98 -2.56 -50.93
C THR A 672 -31.47 -2.73 -50.64
N GLU A 673 -32.12 -3.71 -51.29
CA GLU A 673 -33.54 -4.02 -51.12
C GLU A 673 -33.79 -4.98 -49.94
N SER A 674 -34.66 -4.59 -49.01
CA SER A 674 -34.99 -5.38 -47.82
C SER A 674 -35.88 -6.58 -48.15
N ILE A 675 -35.52 -7.78 -47.67
CA ILE A 675 -36.40 -8.96 -47.68
C ILE A 675 -37.44 -8.87 -46.54
N THR A 676 -38.70 -9.18 -46.85
CA THR A 676 -39.79 -9.27 -45.85
C THR A 676 -40.12 -10.74 -45.56
N LEU A 677 -39.98 -11.15 -44.30
CA LEU A 677 -40.18 -12.51 -43.80
C LEU A 677 -41.52 -12.66 -43.05
N THR A 678 -42.23 -13.78 -43.30
CA THR A 678 -43.55 -14.08 -42.70
C THR A 678 -43.56 -15.45 -41.97
N PRO A 679 -44.32 -15.65 -40.87
CA PRO A 679 -44.16 -16.83 -39.97
C PRO A 679 -44.50 -18.21 -40.55
N ILE A 680 -44.04 -19.28 -39.89
CA ILE A 680 -44.56 -20.66 -40.03
C ILE A 680 -45.07 -21.23 -38.72
N ASN A 681 -45.92 -22.24 -38.87
CA ASN A 681 -46.29 -23.18 -37.83
C ASN A 681 -45.18 -24.26 -37.61
N GLY A 682 -44.66 -24.33 -36.38
CA GLY A 682 -44.27 -25.58 -35.71
C GLY A 682 -42.85 -26.15 -35.92
N GLY A 683 -42.26 -26.60 -34.80
CA GLY A 683 -41.05 -27.44 -34.75
C GLY A 683 -40.19 -27.21 -33.50
N GLY A 684 -40.29 -28.07 -32.48
CA GLY A 684 -39.39 -28.11 -31.31
C GLY A 684 -40.07 -27.84 -29.96
N PHE A 685 -40.96 -26.86 -29.88
CA PHE A 685 -41.74 -26.58 -28.67
C PHE A 685 -42.90 -27.57 -28.48
N ASN A 686 -42.96 -28.21 -27.30
CA ASN A 686 -44.00 -29.15 -26.91
C ASN A 686 -44.98 -28.49 -25.91
N SER A 687 -46.29 -28.67 -26.08
CA SER A 687 -47.28 -28.02 -25.20
C SER A 687 -47.32 -28.53 -23.76
N THR A 688 -46.68 -29.66 -23.47
CA THR A 688 -46.56 -30.25 -22.14
C THR A 688 -45.24 -29.84 -21.48
N THR A 689 -44.12 -29.92 -22.19
CA THR A 689 -42.76 -29.78 -21.65
C THR A 689 -41.93 -28.61 -22.21
N GLY A 690 -42.49 -27.80 -23.10
CA GLY A 690 -41.81 -26.67 -23.76
C GLY A 690 -40.62 -27.14 -24.59
N TYR A 691 -39.44 -26.60 -24.30
CA TYR A 691 -38.16 -27.01 -24.92
C TYR A 691 -37.45 -28.16 -24.15
N GLY A 692 -38.09 -28.76 -23.14
CA GLY A 692 -37.58 -29.94 -22.42
C GLY A 692 -36.55 -29.62 -21.34
N LEU A 693 -35.73 -30.63 -21.01
CA LEU A 693 -34.81 -30.58 -19.86
C LEU A 693 -33.61 -29.69 -20.13
N ILE A 694 -33.35 -28.75 -19.22
CA ILE A 694 -32.15 -27.90 -19.25
C ILE A 694 -30.86 -28.73 -19.08
N ASN A 695 -29.82 -28.35 -19.84
CA ASN A 695 -28.50 -28.95 -19.82
C ASN A 695 -27.45 -27.85 -19.65
N ALA A 696 -26.85 -27.76 -18.46
CA ALA A 696 -25.88 -26.76 -18.08
C ALA A 696 -24.57 -26.89 -18.87
N ALA A 697 -24.04 -28.12 -19.03
CA ALA A 697 -22.85 -28.40 -19.81
C ALA A 697 -22.97 -27.89 -21.26
N ALA A 698 -24.10 -28.17 -21.92
CA ALA A 698 -24.36 -27.70 -23.28
C ALA A 698 -24.63 -26.18 -23.33
N ALA A 699 -25.42 -25.63 -22.39
CA ALA A 699 -25.75 -24.20 -22.36
C ALA A 699 -24.51 -23.33 -22.13
N VAL A 700 -23.67 -23.69 -21.16
CA VAL A 700 -22.45 -22.96 -20.81
C VAL A 700 -21.37 -23.14 -21.88
N ALA A 701 -21.23 -24.35 -22.46
CA ALA A 701 -20.37 -24.55 -23.62
C ALA A 701 -20.79 -23.66 -24.81
N LYS A 702 -22.09 -23.61 -25.14
CA LYS A 702 -22.61 -22.80 -26.25
C LYS A 702 -22.49 -21.30 -26.01
N ALA A 703 -22.57 -20.85 -24.75
CA ALA A 703 -22.27 -19.47 -24.35
C ALA A 703 -20.81 -19.06 -24.62
N ILE A 704 -19.88 -20.01 -24.67
CA ILE A 704 -18.45 -19.80 -24.98
C ILE A 704 -18.02 -20.41 -26.34
N GLY A 705 -18.97 -20.64 -27.26
CA GLY A 705 -18.68 -21.08 -28.63
C GLY A 705 -18.27 -22.55 -28.78
N LYS A 706 -18.58 -23.41 -27.81
CA LYS A 706 -18.26 -24.85 -27.81
C LYS A 706 -19.54 -25.68 -27.92
N SER A 707 -19.41 -26.93 -28.37
CA SER A 707 -20.54 -27.85 -28.61
C SER A 707 -21.20 -28.36 -27.31
N THR A 708 -20.40 -28.99 -26.45
CA THR A 708 -20.74 -29.36 -25.06
C THR A 708 -19.45 -29.58 -24.28
N PHE A 709 -19.51 -29.63 -22.95
CA PHE A 709 -18.44 -30.23 -22.15
C PHE A 709 -18.58 -31.76 -22.14
N ALA A 710 -17.45 -32.43 -21.90
CA ALA A 710 -17.40 -33.87 -21.72
C ALA A 710 -17.85 -34.25 -20.31
N ASP A 711 -18.60 -35.35 -20.23
CA ASP A 711 -19.15 -35.95 -19.00
C ASP A 711 -18.08 -36.19 -17.94
N VAL A 712 -18.47 -36.02 -16.67
CA VAL A 712 -17.63 -36.29 -15.50
C VAL A 712 -18.34 -37.28 -14.57
N LEU A 713 -17.67 -37.71 -13.50
CA LEU A 713 -18.31 -38.53 -12.48
C LEU A 713 -19.36 -37.71 -11.71
N ASN A 714 -20.60 -38.19 -11.70
CA ASN A 714 -21.69 -37.69 -10.87
C ASN A 714 -21.27 -37.56 -9.39
N LEU A 715 -21.78 -36.55 -8.68
CA LEU A 715 -21.66 -36.46 -7.23
C LEU A 715 -22.44 -37.59 -6.53
N GLY A 716 -23.63 -37.91 -7.06
CA GLY A 716 -24.53 -38.89 -6.48
C GLY A 716 -25.19 -38.42 -5.19
N GLY A 717 -25.92 -39.35 -4.56
CA GLY A 717 -26.69 -39.09 -3.35
C GLY A 717 -27.67 -37.93 -3.54
N GLU A 718 -27.65 -36.99 -2.59
CA GLU A 718 -28.65 -35.92 -2.47
C GLU A 718 -28.45 -34.80 -3.50
N ASN A 719 -27.30 -34.75 -4.19
CA ASN A 719 -26.97 -33.74 -5.22
C ASN A 719 -27.46 -34.13 -6.64
N TRP A 720 -28.37 -35.09 -6.75
CA TRP A 720 -28.81 -35.67 -8.04
C TRP A 720 -29.36 -34.65 -9.04
N GLY A 721 -29.94 -33.54 -8.58
CA GLY A 721 -30.45 -32.47 -9.45
C GLY A 721 -29.33 -31.78 -10.24
N ALA A 722 -28.17 -31.56 -9.60
CA ALA A 722 -26.98 -31.01 -10.23
C ALA A 722 -26.40 -31.97 -11.28
N ASP A 723 -26.33 -33.26 -10.95
CA ASP A 723 -25.90 -34.31 -11.87
C ASP A 723 -26.82 -34.40 -13.10
N LEU A 724 -28.15 -34.39 -12.89
CA LEU A 724 -29.12 -34.54 -13.98
C LEU A 724 -29.05 -33.40 -15.01
N ILE A 725 -28.80 -32.17 -14.56
CA ILE A 725 -28.64 -31.01 -15.46
C ILE A 725 -27.19 -30.82 -15.93
N LYS A 726 -26.26 -31.71 -15.59
CA LYS A 726 -24.84 -31.64 -15.96
C LYS A 726 -24.11 -30.37 -15.47
N ALA A 727 -24.34 -30.00 -14.20
CA ALA A 727 -23.58 -28.95 -13.53
C ALA A 727 -22.12 -29.35 -13.16
N PRO A 728 -21.83 -30.59 -12.73
CA PRO A 728 -20.45 -31.04 -12.46
C PRO A 728 -19.48 -30.85 -13.63
N GLU A 729 -19.92 -31.11 -14.87
CA GLU A 729 -19.14 -30.89 -16.09
C GLU A 729 -18.75 -29.42 -16.29
N VAL A 730 -19.59 -28.49 -15.82
CA VAL A 730 -19.35 -27.04 -15.88
C VAL A 730 -18.35 -26.62 -14.81
N TRP A 731 -18.52 -27.09 -13.58
CA TRP A 731 -17.57 -26.84 -12.48
C TRP A 731 -16.17 -27.40 -12.81
N ALA A 732 -16.12 -28.54 -13.51
CA ALA A 732 -14.88 -29.13 -14.02
C ALA A 732 -14.20 -28.32 -15.16
N LYS A 733 -14.77 -27.18 -15.57
CA LYS A 733 -14.12 -26.16 -16.42
C LYS A 733 -13.86 -24.84 -15.68
N GLY A 734 -14.07 -24.80 -14.36
CA GLY A 734 -13.83 -23.62 -13.52
C GLY A 734 -14.96 -22.59 -13.49
N TYR A 735 -16.07 -22.84 -14.19
CA TYR A 735 -17.25 -21.96 -14.14
C TYR A 735 -18.15 -22.37 -12.97
N THR A 736 -18.31 -21.49 -11.99
CA THR A 736 -18.94 -21.80 -10.69
C THR A 736 -19.99 -20.77 -10.26
N GLY A 737 -20.30 -19.78 -11.11
CA GLY A 737 -21.13 -18.62 -10.74
C GLY A 737 -20.34 -17.47 -10.09
N GLN A 738 -19.03 -17.63 -9.91
CA GLN A 738 -18.19 -16.64 -9.23
C GLN A 738 -18.35 -15.22 -9.81
N GLY A 739 -18.71 -14.27 -8.94
CA GLY A 739 -18.88 -12.87 -9.32
C GLY A 739 -20.15 -12.58 -10.12
N ILE A 740 -21.18 -13.41 -9.98
CA ILE A 740 -22.56 -13.16 -10.45
C ILE A 740 -23.47 -13.04 -9.22
N VAL A 741 -24.44 -12.11 -9.26
CA VAL A 741 -25.43 -11.90 -8.19
C VAL A 741 -26.79 -12.44 -8.62
N VAL A 742 -27.40 -13.26 -7.78
CA VAL A 742 -28.72 -13.87 -7.99
C VAL A 742 -29.65 -13.43 -6.87
N ALA A 743 -30.69 -12.67 -7.20
CA ALA A 743 -31.71 -12.30 -6.21
C ALA A 743 -32.73 -13.42 -6.00
N VAL A 744 -33.06 -13.67 -4.74
CA VAL A 744 -34.10 -14.61 -4.30
C VAL A 744 -35.27 -13.77 -3.77
N VAL A 745 -36.26 -13.56 -4.65
CA VAL A 745 -37.45 -12.75 -4.39
C VAL A 745 -38.54 -13.68 -3.84
N ASP A 746 -38.52 -13.88 -2.51
CA ASP A 746 -39.12 -15.04 -1.85
C ASP A 746 -39.48 -14.76 -0.36
N SER A 747 -39.53 -15.77 0.52
CA SER A 747 -39.74 -15.65 1.97
C SER A 747 -38.55 -15.08 2.75
N GLY A 748 -37.47 -14.68 2.07
CA GLY A 748 -36.19 -14.30 2.68
C GLY A 748 -35.14 -15.41 2.56
N VAL A 749 -34.06 -15.32 3.34
CA VAL A 749 -33.01 -16.36 3.41
C VAL A 749 -32.40 -16.40 4.82
N ASP A 750 -32.18 -17.59 5.40
CA ASP A 750 -31.28 -17.75 6.55
C ASP A 750 -29.82 -17.48 6.13
N ARG A 751 -29.44 -16.20 6.12
CA ARG A 751 -28.07 -15.75 5.82
C ARG A 751 -27.02 -16.23 6.82
N ASN A 752 -27.42 -16.81 7.95
CA ASN A 752 -26.49 -17.35 8.94
C ASN A 752 -26.20 -18.85 8.71
N HIS A 753 -27.02 -19.52 7.89
CA HIS A 753 -26.88 -20.94 7.57
C HIS A 753 -25.44 -21.25 7.11
N PRO A 754 -24.73 -22.22 7.74
CA PRO A 754 -23.32 -22.47 7.45
C PRO A 754 -22.99 -22.74 5.98
N ASP A 755 -23.93 -23.31 5.24
CA ASP A 755 -23.82 -23.67 3.82
C ASP A 755 -24.24 -22.53 2.86
N LEU A 756 -24.72 -21.39 3.39
CA LEU A 756 -25.07 -20.20 2.62
C LEU A 756 -24.23 -18.96 2.96
N LYS A 757 -23.84 -18.78 4.23
CA LYS A 757 -23.25 -17.54 4.78
C LYS A 757 -22.09 -16.94 3.97
N ALA A 758 -21.26 -17.77 3.31
CA ALA A 758 -20.15 -17.32 2.48
C ALA A 758 -20.59 -16.79 1.10
N ASN A 759 -21.77 -17.20 0.64
CA ASN A 759 -22.40 -16.81 -0.62
C ASN A 759 -23.56 -15.82 -0.47
N ILE A 760 -23.80 -15.26 0.71
CA ILE A 760 -24.73 -14.13 0.86
C ILE A 760 -24.10 -12.85 0.28
N TRP A 761 -24.86 -12.14 -0.56
CA TRP A 761 -24.56 -10.80 -1.06
C TRP A 761 -24.64 -9.78 0.07
N LYS A 762 -23.81 -8.74 -0.03
CA LYS A 762 -23.88 -7.57 0.86
C LYS A 762 -23.98 -6.32 0.01
N ASN A 763 -24.83 -5.38 0.39
CA ASN A 763 -24.74 -4.02 -0.16
C ASN A 763 -23.43 -3.42 0.36
N SER A 764 -22.43 -3.25 -0.52
CA SER A 764 -21.13 -2.69 -0.14
C SER A 764 -21.15 -1.16 0.02
N LYS A 765 -22.32 -0.54 -0.09
CA LYS A 765 -22.55 0.90 0.03
C LYS A 765 -23.12 1.30 1.41
N GLU A 766 -23.72 0.37 2.15
CA GLU A 766 -24.34 0.59 3.47
C GLU A 766 -23.38 0.39 4.65
N ILE A 767 -23.45 1.27 5.66
CA ILE A 767 -22.70 1.14 6.92
C ILE A 767 -23.59 0.51 7.99
N ALA A 768 -23.55 -0.83 8.05
CA ALA A 768 -24.45 -1.65 8.85
C ALA A 768 -24.73 -1.18 10.29
N SER A 769 -26.03 -1.07 10.60
CA SER A 769 -26.63 -0.68 11.88
C SER A 769 -26.39 0.78 12.28
N ASN A 770 -26.34 1.70 11.32
CA ASN A 770 -26.18 3.14 11.59
C ASN A 770 -27.50 3.92 11.62
N GLY A 771 -28.62 3.31 11.22
CA GLY A 771 -29.96 3.92 11.19
C GLY A 771 -30.24 4.81 9.98
N LYS A 772 -29.52 4.63 8.86
CA LYS A 772 -29.63 5.46 7.65
C LYS A 772 -29.72 4.61 6.38
N ASP A 773 -30.10 5.30 5.31
CA ASP A 773 -29.93 4.91 3.92
C ASP A 773 -28.66 5.66 3.46
N ASP A 774 -27.51 4.97 3.43
CA ASP A 774 -26.21 5.60 3.12
C ASP A 774 -25.98 5.71 1.61
N ASP A 775 -26.58 4.81 0.82
CA ASP A 775 -26.43 4.78 -0.63
C ASP A 775 -27.49 5.56 -1.42
N GLY A 776 -28.59 5.95 -0.76
CA GLY A 776 -29.67 6.76 -1.30
C GLY A 776 -30.72 6.00 -2.11
N ASN A 777 -30.79 4.67 -1.99
CA ASN A 777 -31.74 3.82 -2.72
C ASN A 777 -33.17 3.82 -2.14
N GLY A 778 -33.37 4.37 -0.93
CA GLY A 778 -34.64 4.44 -0.21
C GLY A 778 -34.85 3.37 0.87
N TYR A 779 -33.84 2.56 1.18
CA TYR A 779 -33.95 1.37 2.04
C TYR A 779 -32.88 1.36 3.15
N ILE A 780 -33.27 1.84 4.34
CA ILE A 780 -32.39 2.03 5.51
C ILE A 780 -31.70 0.73 5.99
N ASP A 781 -30.37 0.75 6.11
CA ASP A 781 -29.54 -0.37 6.56
C ASP A 781 -29.74 -1.66 5.72
N ASP A 782 -29.97 -1.58 4.40
CA ASP A 782 -30.32 -2.73 3.52
C ASP A 782 -29.16 -3.70 3.19
N VAL A 783 -28.15 -3.74 4.07
CA VAL A 783 -26.89 -4.50 4.02
C VAL A 783 -27.00 -5.92 3.46
N TYR A 784 -28.14 -6.61 3.67
CA TYR A 784 -28.40 -7.98 3.24
C TYR A 784 -29.69 -8.12 2.40
N GLY A 785 -30.04 -7.07 1.66
CA GLY A 785 -31.31 -6.95 0.94
C GLY A 785 -32.44 -6.36 1.80
N TRP A 786 -33.63 -6.26 1.22
CA TRP A 786 -34.80 -5.63 1.84
C TRP A 786 -36.00 -6.59 2.05
N ASN A 787 -36.77 -6.35 3.13
CA ASN A 787 -38.04 -6.98 3.41
C ASN A 787 -39.19 -6.02 3.06
N PHE A 788 -39.86 -6.30 1.94
CA PHE A 788 -40.95 -5.49 1.40
C PHE A 788 -42.27 -5.62 2.16
N VAL A 789 -42.45 -6.68 2.94
CA VAL A 789 -43.68 -6.89 3.74
C VAL A 789 -43.64 -6.06 5.02
N ASN A 790 -42.57 -6.19 5.79
CA ASN A 790 -42.38 -5.49 7.07
C ASN A 790 -41.67 -4.14 6.91
N LYS A 791 -41.23 -3.79 5.70
CA LYS A 791 -40.57 -2.52 5.32
C LYS A 791 -39.35 -2.20 6.18
N ASN A 792 -38.44 -3.16 6.27
CA ASN A 792 -37.17 -3.06 6.98
C ASN A 792 -36.10 -3.95 6.33
N ASN A 793 -34.87 -3.91 6.86
CA ASN A 793 -33.73 -4.71 6.41
C ASN A 793 -33.73 -6.17 6.91
N ASN A 794 -34.78 -6.63 7.62
CA ASN A 794 -34.81 -7.99 8.14
C ASN A 794 -35.27 -9.01 7.07
N THR A 795 -34.33 -9.40 6.21
CA THR A 795 -34.47 -10.45 5.19
C THR A 795 -34.33 -11.89 5.71
N LEU A 796 -34.21 -12.10 7.02
CA LEU A 796 -34.11 -13.44 7.58
C LEU A 796 -35.37 -14.27 7.31
N ASP A 797 -35.15 -15.54 6.98
CA ASP A 797 -36.15 -16.59 6.87
C ASP A 797 -35.82 -17.66 7.90
N LEU A 798 -36.50 -17.64 9.05
CA LEU A 798 -36.27 -18.56 10.17
C LEU A 798 -37.47 -19.45 10.50
N VAL A 799 -38.54 -19.34 9.71
CA VAL A 799 -39.85 -19.94 10.01
C VAL A 799 -40.46 -20.61 8.77
N ASN A 800 -40.37 -19.97 7.60
CA ASN A 800 -41.01 -20.46 6.37
C ASN A 800 -40.09 -21.42 5.57
N GLY A 801 -38.80 -21.10 5.51
CA GLY A 801 -37.74 -21.95 4.95
C GLY A 801 -37.69 -22.07 3.43
N HIS A 802 -38.76 -21.73 2.72
CA HIS A 802 -38.86 -21.85 1.26
C HIS A 802 -37.78 -21.04 0.52
N GLY A 803 -37.61 -19.76 0.84
CA GLY A 803 -36.57 -18.91 0.25
C GLY A 803 -35.15 -19.35 0.61
N THR A 804 -34.95 -19.92 1.79
CA THR A 804 -33.67 -20.55 2.19
C THR A 804 -33.37 -21.80 1.35
N HIS A 805 -34.36 -22.64 1.05
CA HIS A 805 -34.22 -23.84 0.20
C HIS A 805 -33.94 -23.49 -1.27
N VAL A 806 -34.63 -22.45 -1.76
CA VAL A 806 -34.37 -21.82 -3.06
C VAL A 806 -32.93 -21.29 -3.14
N ALA A 807 -32.43 -20.63 -2.10
CA ALA A 807 -31.05 -20.11 -2.05
C ALA A 807 -29.99 -21.22 -2.07
N GLY A 808 -30.18 -22.31 -1.31
CA GLY A 808 -29.28 -23.48 -1.32
C GLY A 808 -29.18 -24.13 -2.69
N THR A 809 -30.32 -24.30 -3.36
CA THR A 809 -30.38 -24.89 -4.70
C THR A 809 -29.61 -24.03 -5.73
N ILE A 810 -29.60 -22.71 -5.58
CA ILE A 810 -28.83 -21.80 -6.44
C ILE A 810 -27.34 -21.83 -6.08
N ALA A 811 -26.97 -21.60 -4.81
CA ALA A 811 -25.58 -21.32 -4.42
C ALA A 811 -25.17 -21.84 -3.02
N GLY A 812 -25.70 -22.98 -2.58
CA GLY A 812 -25.10 -23.78 -1.50
C GLY A 812 -23.60 -23.96 -1.72
N VAL A 813 -22.80 -23.70 -0.68
CA VAL A 813 -21.35 -23.53 -0.77
C VAL A 813 -20.70 -24.88 -1.02
N LYS A 814 -19.88 -25.03 -2.06
CA LYS A 814 -19.15 -26.29 -2.29
C LYS A 814 -18.12 -26.54 -1.18
N ASN A 815 -18.50 -27.38 -0.22
CA ASN A 815 -17.68 -27.77 0.93
C ASN A 815 -17.76 -29.29 1.17
N SER A 816 -17.56 -29.77 2.41
CA SER A 816 -17.56 -31.20 2.78
C SER A 816 -18.82 -31.68 3.54
N PHE A 817 -19.85 -30.84 3.64
CA PHE A 817 -21.17 -31.15 4.19
C PHE A 817 -22.26 -30.45 3.34
N GLY A 818 -23.53 -30.71 3.64
CA GLY A 818 -24.66 -30.00 3.03
C GLY A 818 -24.83 -30.26 1.53
N VAL A 819 -25.12 -29.21 0.76
CA VAL A 819 -25.47 -29.30 -0.67
C VAL A 819 -24.61 -28.37 -1.52
N THR A 820 -24.20 -28.84 -2.71
CA THR A 820 -23.51 -27.99 -3.69
C THR A 820 -24.54 -27.37 -4.62
N GLY A 821 -24.83 -26.08 -4.43
CA GLY A 821 -25.73 -25.32 -5.31
C GLY A 821 -25.21 -25.24 -6.74
N ILE A 822 -26.11 -25.12 -7.71
CA ILE A 822 -25.76 -25.17 -9.14
C ILE A 822 -24.69 -24.13 -9.52
N ALA A 823 -24.73 -22.95 -8.90
CA ALA A 823 -23.76 -21.87 -9.00
C ALA A 823 -23.10 -21.60 -7.64
N HIS A 824 -22.41 -22.60 -7.07
CA HIS A 824 -21.81 -22.61 -5.72
C HIS A 824 -20.79 -21.51 -5.35
N ASN A 825 -20.52 -20.53 -6.23
CA ASN A 825 -19.74 -19.31 -5.97
C ASN A 825 -20.48 -18.00 -6.30
N ALA A 826 -21.72 -18.06 -6.79
CA ALA A 826 -22.57 -16.89 -6.99
C ALA A 826 -22.97 -16.27 -5.63
N LYS A 827 -23.44 -15.01 -5.66
CA LYS A 827 -23.91 -14.31 -4.46
C LYS A 827 -25.42 -14.17 -4.45
N ILE A 828 -26.06 -14.72 -3.41
CA ILE A 828 -27.50 -14.64 -3.17
C ILE A 828 -27.84 -13.29 -2.56
N MET A 829 -28.71 -12.51 -3.22
CA MET A 829 -29.34 -11.31 -2.66
C MET A 829 -30.73 -11.69 -2.12
N PRO A 830 -30.94 -11.78 -0.80
CA PRO A 830 -32.25 -12.03 -0.21
C PRO A 830 -33.20 -10.86 -0.45
N VAL A 831 -34.41 -11.10 -0.96
CA VAL A 831 -35.44 -10.06 -1.12
C VAL A 831 -36.76 -10.61 -0.59
N LYS A 832 -37.09 -10.29 0.66
CA LYS A 832 -38.25 -10.89 1.36
C LYS A 832 -39.53 -10.18 0.93
N VAL A 833 -40.33 -10.85 0.09
CA VAL A 833 -41.64 -10.38 -0.40
C VAL A 833 -42.81 -11.20 0.14
N PHE A 834 -42.53 -12.29 0.86
CA PHE A 834 -43.51 -13.03 1.66
C PHE A 834 -43.19 -12.93 3.17
N ASP A 835 -44.23 -12.85 3.99
CA ASP A 835 -44.12 -13.07 5.43
C ASP A 835 -43.89 -14.55 5.76
N ASP A 836 -43.88 -14.86 7.05
CA ASP A 836 -43.51 -16.20 7.53
C ASP A 836 -44.66 -17.23 7.33
N ASP A 837 -45.89 -16.75 7.12
CA ASP A 837 -47.05 -17.55 6.70
C ASP A 837 -47.10 -17.76 5.17
N GLY A 838 -46.14 -17.20 4.42
CA GLY A 838 -46.13 -17.24 2.94
C GLY A 838 -47.10 -16.25 2.28
N LYS A 839 -47.57 -15.21 2.98
CA LYS A 839 -48.48 -14.18 2.44
C LYS A 839 -47.69 -12.98 1.95
N THR A 840 -48.22 -12.26 0.97
CA THR A 840 -47.61 -11.05 0.41
C THR A 840 -48.56 -9.85 0.48
N ILE A 841 -48.03 -8.64 0.33
CA ILE A 841 -48.81 -7.40 0.29
C ILE A 841 -48.72 -6.74 -1.09
N ASN A 842 -49.69 -5.89 -1.40
CA ASN A 842 -49.77 -5.17 -2.67
C ASN A 842 -48.43 -4.50 -3.01
N ASN A 843 -47.96 -4.75 -4.24
CA ASN A 843 -46.70 -4.28 -4.81
C ASN A 843 -45.38 -4.78 -4.18
N ALA A 844 -45.38 -5.67 -3.18
CA ALA A 844 -44.13 -6.22 -2.64
C ALA A 844 -43.29 -6.96 -3.71
N ILE A 845 -43.90 -7.86 -4.48
CA ILE A 845 -43.23 -8.60 -5.58
C ILE A 845 -42.67 -7.67 -6.67
N PRO A 846 -43.47 -6.77 -7.32
CA PRO A 846 -42.94 -5.89 -8.37
C PRO A 846 -41.96 -4.83 -7.87
N ASN A 847 -41.94 -4.50 -6.58
CA ASN A 847 -40.93 -3.63 -5.99
C ASN A 847 -39.65 -4.43 -5.69
N GLY A 848 -39.76 -5.64 -5.15
CA GLY A 848 -38.62 -6.55 -4.93
C GLY A 848 -37.86 -6.90 -6.21
N ILE A 849 -38.58 -7.07 -7.33
CA ILE A 849 -37.95 -7.24 -8.66
C ILE A 849 -37.16 -5.99 -9.07
N ARG A 850 -37.70 -4.78 -8.86
CA ARG A 850 -36.99 -3.52 -9.19
C ARG A 850 -35.77 -3.32 -8.31
N TYR A 851 -35.94 -3.48 -7.00
CA TYR A 851 -34.88 -3.49 -6.00
C TYR A 851 -33.71 -4.39 -6.38
N ALA A 852 -34.01 -5.65 -6.77
CA ALA A 852 -32.99 -6.59 -7.20
C ALA A 852 -32.21 -6.10 -8.44
N VAL A 853 -32.89 -5.53 -9.44
CA VAL A 853 -32.26 -4.95 -10.63
C VAL A 853 -31.37 -3.75 -10.26
N ASP A 854 -31.88 -2.84 -9.46
CA ASP A 854 -31.22 -1.57 -9.17
C ASP A 854 -30.05 -1.72 -8.17
N ASN A 855 -30.07 -2.73 -7.30
CA ASN A 855 -28.93 -3.16 -6.49
C ASN A 855 -28.04 -4.22 -7.15
N GLY A 856 -28.19 -4.46 -8.47
CA GLY A 856 -27.18 -5.13 -9.29
C GLY A 856 -27.24 -6.65 -9.33
N ALA A 857 -28.43 -7.26 -9.20
CA ALA A 857 -28.63 -8.66 -9.51
C ALA A 857 -28.55 -8.92 -11.03
N ASP A 858 -27.71 -9.87 -11.46
CA ASP A 858 -27.66 -10.35 -12.85
C ASP A 858 -28.86 -11.26 -13.18
N VAL A 859 -29.36 -11.98 -12.17
CA VAL A 859 -30.42 -12.99 -12.26
C VAL A 859 -31.41 -12.80 -11.11
N ILE A 860 -32.70 -13.02 -11.34
CA ILE A 860 -33.74 -12.97 -10.32
C ILE A 860 -34.53 -14.28 -10.36
N ASN A 861 -34.47 -15.05 -9.28
CA ASN A 861 -35.34 -16.21 -9.08
C ASN A 861 -36.69 -15.77 -8.50
N LEU A 862 -37.77 -16.26 -9.12
CA LEU A 862 -39.16 -16.02 -8.76
C LEU A 862 -39.87 -17.37 -8.59
N SER A 863 -39.67 -18.00 -7.44
CA SER A 863 -40.35 -19.25 -7.04
C SER A 863 -41.77 -18.97 -6.51
N LEU A 864 -42.51 -18.16 -7.26
CA LEU A 864 -43.81 -17.61 -6.89
C LEU A 864 -44.75 -17.56 -8.11
N SER A 865 -46.06 -17.48 -7.87
CA SER A 865 -47.06 -17.41 -8.92
C SER A 865 -48.29 -16.58 -8.55
N SER A 866 -49.09 -16.27 -9.56
CA SER A 866 -50.35 -15.53 -9.49
C SER A 866 -51.21 -15.91 -10.70
N SER A 867 -52.53 -16.08 -10.49
CA SER A 867 -53.47 -16.46 -11.55
C SER A 867 -53.64 -15.38 -12.63
N GLU A 868 -53.48 -14.11 -12.25
CA GLU A 868 -53.80 -12.95 -13.10
C GLU A 868 -52.57 -12.08 -13.46
N SER A 869 -52.66 -11.41 -14.60
CA SER A 869 -51.65 -10.47 -15.09
C SER A 869 -52.00 -9.05 -14.70
N TYR A 870 -51.18 -8.42 -13.85
CA TYR A 870 -51.31 -7.01 -13.47
C TYR A 870 -50.10 -6.17 -13.95
N SER A 871 -50.33 -4.87 -14.14
CA SER A 871 -49.43 -3.92 -14.82
C SER A 871 -48.07 -3.76 -14.12
N GLU A 872 -48.08 -3.77 -12.81
CA GLU A 872 -46.94 -3.45 -11.94
C GLU A 872 -45.91 -4.58 -11.97
N LEU A 873 -46.38 -5.83 -12.02
CA LEU A 873 -45.56 -7.03 -12.22
C LEU A 873 -45.08 -7.14 -13.67
N LYS A 874 -45.94 -6.93 -14.67
CA LYS A 874 -45.53 -6.95 -16.08
C LYS A 874 -44.41 -5.94 -16.34
N SER A 875 -44.57 -4.71 -15.84
CA SER A 875 -43.57 -3.66 -15.95
C SER A 875 -42.30 -3.94 -15.13
N ALA A 876 -42.38 -4.68 -14.01
CA ALA A 876 -41.20 -5.14 -13.28
C ALA A 876 -40.34 -6.11 -14.10
N ILE A 877 -40.98 -7.11 -14.72
CA ILE A 877 -40.32 -8.10 -15.58
C ILE A 877 -39.74 -7.44 -16.85
N GLN A 878 -40.47 -6.48 -17.43
CA GLN A 878 -39.98 -5.64 -18.53
C GLN A 878 -38.77 -4.79 -18.12
N TYR A 879 -38.79 -4.19 -16.92
CA TYR A 879 -37.69 -3.38 -16.39
C TYR A 879 -36.42 -4.22 -16.23
N ALA A 880 -36.51 -5.38 -15.58
CA ALA A 880 -35.40 -6.32 -15.44
C ALA A 880 -34.80 -6.69 -16.81
N ALA A 881 -35.64 -7.11 -17.75
CA ALA A 881 -35.20 -7.44 -19.11
C ALA A 881 -34.59 -6.25 -19.87
N SER A 882 -35.03 -5.02 -19.61
CA SER A 882 -34.44 -3.80 -20.21
C SER A 882 -33.08 -3.42 -19.63
N LYS A 883 -32.81 -3.82 -18.38
CA LYS A 883 -31.54 -3.62 -17.66
C LYS A 883 -30.55 -4.77 -17.83
N GLY A 884 -30.89 -5.78 -18.65
CA GLY A 884 -30.05 -6.96 -18.92
C GLY A 884 -30.25 -8.12 -17.95
N VAL A 885 -31.13 -7.98 -16.96
CA VAL A 885 -31.32 -8.93 -15.85
C VAL A 885 -32.25 -10.07 -16.26
N ILE A 886 -31.92 -11.30 -15.85
CA ILE A 886 -32.66 -12.51 -16.23
C ILE A 886 -33.65 -12.93 -15.13
N THR A 887 -34.95 -12.77 -15.38
CA THR A 887 -35.99 -13.28 -14.48
C THR A 887 -36.31 -14.75 -14.78
N VAL A 888 -36.19 -15.62 -13.79
CA VAL A 888 -36.46 -17.07 -13.86
C VAL A 888 -37.64 -17.39 -12.97
N SER A 889 -38.70 -18.00 -13.51
CA SER A 889 -39.99 -18.11 -12.82
C SER A 889 -40.56 -19.52 -12.83
N ALA A 890 -41.02 -19.96 -11.67
CA ALA A 890 -41.74 -21.21 -11.49
C ALA A 890 -43.04 -21.24 -12.31
N ALA A 891 -43.33 -22.35 -13.00
CA ALA A 891 -44.57 -22.49 -13.80
C ALA A 891 -45.86 -22.53 -12.96
N SER A 892 -45.72 -22.80 -11.65
CA SER A 892 -46.76 -23.08 -10.65
C SER A 892 -47.23 -24.54 -10.63
N ASN A 893 -47.91 -24.92 -9.54
CA ASN A 893 -48.02 -26.28 -9.01
C ASN A 893 -49.45 -26.88 -9.08
N GLU A 894 -50.28 -26.46 -10.02
CA GLU A 894 -51.70 -26.85 -10.12
C GLU A 894 -52.01 -27.91 -11.21
N GLY A 895 -51.00 -28.38 -11.95
CA GLY A 895 -51.16 -29.29 -13.10
C GLY A 895 -51.84 -28.66 -14.33
N GLU A 896 -52.05 -27.33 -14.34
CA GLU A 896 -52.78 -26.60 -15.37
C GLU A 896 -52.12 -26.69 -16.75
N LEU A 897 -52.91 -26.54 -17.82
CA LEU A 897 -52.43 -26.66 -19.21
C LEU A 897 -51.53 -25.52 -19.68
N ALA A 898 -51.24 -24.50 -18.86
CA ALA A 898 -50.37 -23.37 -19.16
C ALA A 898 -49.76 -22.82 -17.85
N PRO A 899 -48.60 -22.14 -17.88
CA PRO A 899 -48.01 -21.59 -16.67
C PRO A 899 -48.76 -20.34 -16.18
N ARG A 900 -48.64 -20.06 -14.88
CA ARG A 900 -49.21 -18.85 -14.25
C ARG A 900 -48.26 -17.64 -14.37
N TYR A 901 -48.67 -16.46 -13.92
CA TYR A 901 -47.83 -15.25 -13.93
C TYR A 901 -46.93 -15.20 -12.68
N PRO A 902 -45.65 -14.80 -12.77
CA PRO A 902 -44.98 -14.15 -13.89
C PRO A 902 -44.45 -15.08 -15.01
N ALA A 903 -44.35 -16.40 -14.80
CA ALA A 903 -43.74 -17.32 -15.78
C ALA A 903 -44.35 -17.24 -17.19
N ARG A 904 -45.66 -17.00 -17.31
CA ARG A 904 -46.34 -16.79 -18.60
C ARG A 904 -45.86 -15.57 -19.41
N TYR A 905 -45.09 -14.65 -18.82
CA TYR A 905 -44.40 -13.57 -19.55
C TYR A 905 -43.16 -14.04 -20.33
N ALA A 906 -42.68 -15.28 -20.12
CA ALA A 906 -41.55 -15.87 -20.86
C ALA A 906 -41.80 -16.03 -22.37
N ASN A 907 -42.97 -15.63 -22.88
CA ASN A 907 -43.21 -15.48 -24.32
C ASN A 907 -42.45 -14.27 -24.90
N GLN A 908 -42.00 -13.34 -24.04
CA GLN A 908 -41.27 -12.15 -24.44
C GLN A 908 -40.14 -11.76 -23.46
N TRP A 909 -40.27 -12.06 -22.16
CA TRP A 909 -39.32 -11.69 -21.11
C TRP A 909 -39.18 -12.79 -20.04
N GLY A 910 -37.95 -13.19 -19.71
CA GLY A 910 -37.67 -14.20 -18.68
C GLY A 910 -37.76 -15.67 -19.13
N LEU A 911 -37.69 -16.58 -18.17
CA LEU A 911 -37.78 -18.04 -18.33
C LEU A 911 -38.94 -18.61 -17.51
N ALA A 912 -39.71 -19.54 -18.08
CA ALA A 912 -40.69 -20.35 -17.36
C ALA A 912 -40.09 -21.73 -17.06
N VAL A 913 -40.32 -22.26 -15.86
CA VAL A 913 -39.69 -23.51 -15.41
C VAL A 913 -40.69 -24.51 -14.83
N GLY A 914 -40.83 -25.65 -15.50
CA GLY A 914 -41.58 -26.81 -15.01
C GLY A 914 -40.71 -27.79 -14.20
N ALA A 915 -41.33 -28.56 -13.31
CA ALA A 915 -40.66 -29.52 -12.44
C ALA A 915 -40.64 -30.93 -13.05
N ILE A 916 -39.49 -31.60 -12.97
CA ILE A 916 -39.34 -33.03 -13.25
C ILE A 916 -38.76 -33.79 -12.06
N SER A 917 -39.08 -35.08 -11.99
CA SER A 917 -38.49 -36.03 -11.03
C SER A 917 -37.18 -36.63 -11.52
N TYR A 918 -36.47 -37.33 -10.62
CA TYR A 918 -35.24 -38.09 -10.90
C TYR A 918 -35.34 -38.97 -12.15
N ASN A 919 -36.51 -39.59 -12.37
CA ASN A 919 -36.80 -40.47 -13.51
C ASN A 919 -37.04 -39.74 -14.84
N LYS A 920 -36.79 -38.42 -14.87
CA LYS A 920 -37.07 -37.47 -15.95
C LYS A 920 -38.55 -37.43 -16.35
N VAL A 921 -39.46 -37.59 -15.39
CA VAL A 921 -40.92 -37.46 -15.62
C VAL A 921 -41.35 -36.07 -15.21
N LEU A 922 -42.12 -35.36 -16.05
CA LEU A 922 -42.75 -34.10 -15.65
C LEU A 922 -43.78 -34.38 -14.54
N THR A 923 -43.63 -33.75 -13.38
CA THR A 923 -44.48 -34.05 -12.21
C THR A 923 -45.93 -33.70 -12.46
N ASP A 924 -46.88 -34.37 -11.80
CA ASP A 924 -48.30 -34.10 -12.02
C ASP A 924 -48.71 -32.66 -11.64
N PHE A 925 -48.11 -32.11 -10.58
CA PHE A 925 -48.34 -30.73 -10.15
C PHE A 925 -47.74 -29.68 -11.09
N SER A 926 -46.68 -29.95 -11.86
CA SER A 926 -46.06 -28.91 -12.69
C SER A 926 -47.02 -28.43 -13.78
N ASN A 927 -47.45 -27.16 -13.74
CA ASN A 927 -48.21 -26.56 -14.83
C ASN A 927 -47.43 -26.70 -16.14
N ARG A 928 -48.16 -27.03 -17.21
CA ARG A 928 -47.62 -27.36 -18.53
C ARG A 928 -47.23 -26.11 -19.30
N ALA A 929 -46.48 -26.26 -20.41
CA ALA A 929 -46.05 -25.13 -21.23
C ALA A 929 -47.20 -24.40 -21.97
N GLY A 930 -48.27 -25.12 -22.34
CA GLY A 930 -49.40 -24.60 -23.10
C GLY A 930 -49.17 -24.55 -24.61
N THR A 931 -50.22 -24.21 -25.36
CA THR A 931 -50.21 -24.26 -26.84
C THR A 931 -49.55 -23.05 -27.50
N THR A 932 -49.32 -21.96 -26.75
CA THR A 932 -48.62 -20.77 -27.23
C THR A 932 -47.14 -20.88 -26.92
N PRO A 933 -46.23 -20.84 -27.91
CA PRO A 933 -44.80 -20.90 -27.66
C PRO A 933 -44.31 -19.78 -26.72
N LEU A 934 -43.59 -20.19 -25.68
CA LEU A 934 -42.85 -19.34 -24.76
C LEU A 934 -41.54 -20.02 -24.36
N THR A 935 -40.58 -19.29 -23.80
CA THR A 935 -39.35 -19.88 -23.26
C THR A 935 -39.62 -20.65 -21.96
N TYR A 936 -40.28 -21.80 -22.10
CA TYR A 936 -40.52 -22.79 -21.06
C TYR A 936 -39.53 -23.94 -21.22
N ILE A 937 -38.86 -24.30 -20.13
CA ILE A 937 -38.03 -25.51 -20.01
C ILE A 937 -38.38 -26.25 -18.71
N THR A 938 -37.78 -27.41 -18.48
CA THR A 938 -37.98 -28.20 -17.26
C THR A 938 -36.67 -28.44 -16.52
N ALA A 939 -36.73 -28.50 -15.20
CA ALA A 939 -35.58 -28.77 -14.32
C ALA A 939 -35.99 -29.63 -13.10
N PRO A 940 -35.04 -30.21 -12.36
CA PRO A 940 -35.30 -31.00 -11.15
C PRO A 940 -36.17 -30.24 -10.14
N GLY A 941 -37.28 -30.81 -9.71
CA GLY A 941 -38.24 -30.12 -8.84
C GLY A 941 -39.22 -31.05 -8.11
N ASP A 942 -38.79 -32.27 -7.81
CA ASP A 942 -39.53 -33.33 -7.11
C ASP A 942 -38.52 -33.95 -6.13
N ASP A 943 -38.78 -34.04 -4.84
CA ASP A 943 -37.79 -34.50 -3.84
C ASP A 943 -36.39 -33.84 -3.98
N ILE A 944 -36.36 -32.50 -4.02
CA ILE A 944 -35.10 -31.73 -4.03
C ILE A 944 -34.66 -31.46 -2.60
N TYR A 945 -33.47 -31.96 -2.24
CA TYR A 945 -32.81 -31.67 -0.98
C TYR A 945 -32.09 -30.33 -1.04
N SER A 946 -32.29 -29.47 -0.04
CA SER A 946 -31.54 -28.21 0.08
C SER A 946 -31.54 -27.61 1.48
N THR A 947 -30.79 -26.54 1.66
CA THR A 947 -30.61 -25.82 2.95
C THR A 947 -31.93 -25.33 3.51
N TYR A 948 -32.19 -25.61 4.79
CA TYR A 948 -33.38 -25.18 5.53
C TYR A 948 -32.97 -24.44 6.82
N PRO A 949 -33.75 -23.47 7.34
CA PRO A 949 -33.28 -22.57 8.39
C PRO A 949 -32.76 -23.24 9.65
N SER A 950 -31.90 -22.53 10.39
CA SER A 950 -31.26 -23.00 11.63
C SER A 950 -30.32 -24.19 11.43
N ASN A 951 -29.54 -24.20 10.34
CA ASN A 951 -28.59 -25.26 9.97
C ASN A 951 -29.25 -26.64 9.77
N ASN A 952 -30.41 -26.67 9.12
CA ASN A 952 -31.09 -27.89 8.70
C ASN A 952 -31.04 -28.05 7.17
N TYR A 953 -31.56 -29.16 6.68
CA TYR A 953 -31.75 -29.46 5.26
C TYR A 953 -33.06 -30.23 5.11
N GLU A 954 -33.79 -30.02 4.01
CA GLU A 954 -35.13 -30.60 3.81
C GLU A 954 -35.37 -30.98 2.34
N TYR A 955 -36.22 -31.99 2.12
CA TYR A 955 -36.69 -32.42 0.81
C TYR A 955 -37.98 -31.67 0.44
N MET A 956 -37.94 -30.86 -0.62
CA MET A 956 -39.10 -30.09 -1.09
C MET A 956 -39.43 -30.39 -2.57
N PRO A 957 -40.69 -30.76 -2.89
CA PRO A 957 -41.19 -30.80 -4.26
C PRO A 957 -41.82 -29.46 -4.67
N GLY A 958 -41.65 -29.07 -5.94
CA GLY A 958 -42.28 -27.89 -6.51
C GLY A 958 -41.58 -27.33 -7.74
N THR A 959 -42.33 -26.63 -8.60
CA THR A 959 -41.74 -25.76 -9.63
C THR A 959 -40.88 -24.64 -9.01
N SER A 960 -41.14 -24.31 -7.73
CA SER A 960 -40.29 -23.50 -6.84
C SER A 960 -38.88 -24.04 -6.63
N MET A 961 -38.63 -25.34 -6.80
CA MET A 961 -37.30 -25.96 -6.69
C MET A 961 -36.68 -26.19 -8.09
N ALA A 962 -37.52 -26.26 -9.13
CA ALA A 962 -37.06 -26.27 -10.52
C ALA A 962 -36.50 -24.92 -10.99
N ALA A 963 -37.17 -23.81 -10.63
CA ALA A 963 -36.72 -22.45 -10.95
C ALA A 963 -35.27 -22.14 -10.48
N PRO A 964 -34.88 -22.41 -9.21
CA PRO A 964 -33.52 -22.11 -8.73
C PRO A 964 -32.43 -22.95 -9.42
N HIS A 965 -32.69 -24.19 -9.82
CA HIS A 965 -31.75 -24.95 -10.67
C HIS A 965 -31.43 -24.16 -11.95
N VAL A 966 -32.46 -23.59 -12.59
CA VAL A 966 -32.31 -22.80 -13.83
C VAL A 966 -31.67 -21.45 -13.56
N ALA A 967 -32.00 -20.77 -12.46
CA ALA A 967 -31.35 -19.52 -12.05
C ALA A 967 -29.84 -19.75 -11.82
N GLY A 968 -29.46 -20.88 -11.21
CA GLY A 968 -28.08 -21.33 -11.11
C GLY A 968 -27.42 -21.58 -12.46
N VAL A 969 -28.09 -22.27 -13.42
CA VAL A 969 -27.54 -22.44 -14.78
C VAL A 969 -27.37 -21.10 -15.51
N VAL A 970 -28.28 -20.15 -15.34
CA VAL A 970 -28.11 -18.78 -15.87
C VAL A 970 -26.89 -18.10 -15.24
N ALA A 971 -26.69 -18.24 -13.92
CA ALA A 971 -25.51 -17.70 -13.26
C ALA A 971 -24.20 -18.38 -13.71
N LEU A 972 -24.21 -19.69 -13.99
CA LEU A 972 -23.09 -20.37 -14.64
C LEU A 972 -22.81 -19.79 -16.03
N ILE A 973 -23.83 -19.62 -16.88
CA ILE A 973 -23.72 -19.02 -18.23
C ILE A 973 -23.10 -17.63 -18.15
N LEU A 974 -23.61 -16.76 -17.27
CA LEU A 974 -23.11 -15.39 -17.12
C LEU A 974 -21.71 -15.33 -16.50
N SER A 975 -21.34 -16.28 -15.61
CA SER A 975 -19.97 -16.40 -15.10
C SER A 975 -18.97 -16.83 -16.17
N ALA A 976 -19.41 -17.63 -17.15
CA ALA A 976 -18.58 -18.04 -18.30
C ALA A 976 -18.52 -16.98 -19.40
N LYS A 977 -19.60 -16.22 -19.60
CA LYS A 977 -19.71 -15.15 -20.60
C LYS A 977 -20.57 -13.98 -20.07
N LYS A 978 -19.92 -13.02 -19.40
CA LYS A 978 -20.56 -11.77 -18.97
C LYS A 978 -21.04 -10.94 -20.16
N GLY A 979 -22.09 -10.14 -19.95
CA GLY A 979 -22.65 -9.22 -20.94
C GLY A 979 -23.59 -9.84 -21.98
N LEU A 980 -24.00 -11.10 -21.84
CA LEU A 980 -25.03 -11.69 -22.70
C LEU A 980 -26.39 -11.05 -22.47
N THR A 981 -27.07 -10.64 -23.54
CA THR A 981 -28.42 -10.06 -23.43
C THR A 981 -29.47 -11.10 -23.01
N PRO A 982 -30.58 -10.69 -22.37
CA PRO A 982 -31.66 -11.62 -22.01
C PRO A 982 -32.25 -12.39 -23.19
N ALA A 983 -32.25 -11.82 -24.39
CA ALA A 983 -32.65 -12.54 -25.59
C ALA A 983 -31.66 -13.66 -25.95
N LYS A 984 -30.34 -13.41 -25.83
CA LYS A 984 -29.31 -14.40 -26.14
C LYS A 984 -29.27 -15.54 -25.11
N VAL A 985 -29.45 -15.23 -23.82
CA VAL A 985 -29.57 -16.27 -22.77
C VAL A 985 -30.78 -17.19 -23.04
N ARG A 986 -31.94 -16.63 -23.40
CA ARG A 986 -33.11 -17.44 -23.82
C ARG A 986 -32.81 -18.29 -25.06
N GLN A 987 -32.20 -17.72 -26.10
CA GLN A 987 -31.81 -18.47 -27.31
C GLN A 987 -30.88 -19.65 -26.98
N ILE A 988 -29.86 -19.44 -26.14
CA ILE A 988 -28.94 -20.50 -25.71
C ILE A 988 -29.73 -21.63 -25.02
N ILE A 989 -30.52 -21.31 -23.99
CA ILE A 989 -31.26 -22.29 -23.20
C ILE A 989 -32.29 -23.07 -24.05
N MET A 990 -33.02 -22.40 -24.95
CA MET A 990 -33.95 -23.07 -25.88
C MET A 990 -33.23 -23.98 -26.88
N ALA A 991 -32.00 -23.65 -27.28
CA ALA A 991 -31.20 -24.40 -28.25
C ALA A 991 -30.27 -25.46 -27.63
N THR A 992 -30.29 -25.64 -26.31
CA THR A 992 -29.50 -26.66 -25.59
C THR A 992 -30.33 -27.50 -24.61
N SER A 993 -31.56 -27.10 -24.29
CA SER A 993 -32.52 -27.97 -23.61
C SER A 993 -33.02 -29.04 -24.58
N GLY A 994 -33.36 -30.24 -24.09
CA GLY A 994 -33.53 -31.38 -25.01
C GLY A 994 -34.27 -32.61 -24.50
N ASN A 995 -34.32 -33.59 -25.42
CA ASN A 995 -35.15 -34.79 -25.31
C ASN A 995 -34.68 -35.72 -24.18
N GLY A 996 -35.63 -36.15 -23.36
CA GLY A 996 -35.40 -37.01 -22.20
C GLY A 996 -36.53 -36.94 -21.17
N VAL A 997 -37.31 -35.85 -21.19
CA VAL A 997 -38.50 -35.70 -20.36
C VAL A 997 -39.63 -36.59 -20.86
N LYS A 998 -40.11 -37.49 -20.01
CA LYS A 998 -41.33 -38.26 -20.22
C LYS A 998 -42.53 -37.43 -19.75
N PRO A 999 -43.65 -37.39 -20.50
CA PRO A 999 -44.90 -36.85 -19.95
C PRO A 999 -45.36 -37.75 -18.79
N SER A 1000 -46.06 -37.18 -17.80
CA SER A 1000 -46.69 -37.99 -16.76
C SER A 1000 -47.72 -38.95 -17.38
N SER A 1001 -47.66 -40.21 -16.96
CA SER A 1001 -48.64 -41.23 -17.33
C SER A 1001 -49.85 -41.15 -16.40
N SER A 1002 -50.63 -40.07 -16.50
CA SER A 1002 -51.88 -39.94 -15.75
C SER A 1002 -52.86 -41.04 -16.18
N THR A 1003 -53.11 -42.00 -15.30
CA THR A 1003 -54.16 -43.00 -15.45
C THR A 1003 -55.52 -42.30 -15.44
N SER A 1004 -56.16 -42.21 -16.61
CA SER A 1004 -57.53 -41.72 -16.71
C SER A 1004 -58.46 -42.68 -15.95
N SER A 1005 -58.89 -42.28 -14.76
CA SER A 1005 -59.92 -42.95 -13.95
C SER A 1005 -61.31 -42.75 -14.58
N LEU A 1006 -61.48 -43.32 -15.78
CA LEU A 1006 -62.75 -43.37 -16.50
C LEU A 1006 -63.74 -44.24 -15.71
N SER A 1007 -64.57 -43.59 -14.89
CA SER A 1007 -65.79 -44.16 -14.34
C SER A 1007 -66.69 -44.60 -15.49
N ALA A 1008 -66.83 -45.91 -15.69
CA ALA A 1008 -67.49 -46.44 -16.88
C ALA A 1008 -69.02 -46.25 -16.84
N SER A 1009 -69.56 -45.41 -17.72
CA SER A 1009 -71.00 -45.34 -18.02
C SER A 1009 -71.29 -45.69 -19.48
N SER A 1010 -71.36 -46.99 -19.74
CA SER A 1010 -72.29 -47.67 -20.68
C SER A 1010 -72.60 -47.07 -22.07
N THR A 1011 -72.44 -47.92 -23.10
CA THR A 1011 -73.23 -47.99 -24.36
C THR A 1011 -73.13 -46.82 -25.38
N SER A 1012 -73.20 -47.01 -26.71
CA SER A 1012 -73.23 -48.25 -27.52
C SER A 1012 -72.87 -48.06 -29.01
N SER A 1013 -72.15 -49.04 -29.56
CA SER A 1013 -72.35 -49.67 -30.89
C SER A 1013 -72.38 -48.87 -32.22
N SER A 1014 -71.30 -49.08 -33.00
CA SER A 1014 -71.31 -49.32 -34.49
C SER A 1014 -71.53 -48.11 -35.44
N LYS A 1015 -71.22 -48.16 -36.76
CA LYS A 1015 -71.00 -49.31 -37.69
C LYS A 1015 -70.22 -48.86 -38.96
N ILE A 1016 -69.76 -49.82 -39.81
CA ILE A 1016 -69.25 -49.66 -41.20
C ILE A 1016 -67.81 -49.06 -41.30
N ALA A 1017 -66.84 -49.62 -42.05
CA ALA A 1017 -66.75 -50.89 -42.78
C ALA A 1017 -65.31 -51.43 -43.02
N THR A 1018 -65.29 -52.70 -43.43
CA THR A 1018 -64.25 -53.55 -44.05
C THR A 1018 -63.61 -52.99 -45.35
N SER A 1019 -62.50 -53.50 -45.91
CA SER A 1019 -61.35 -54.32 -45.44
C SER A 1019 -60.44 -54.69 -46.63
N SER A 1020 -59.12 -54.76 -46.46
CA SER A 1020 -58.24 -55.69 -47.22
C SER A 1020 -56.81 -55.74 -46.66
N LEU A 1021 -56.22 -56.94 -46.59
CA LEU A 1021 -54.76 -57.13 -46.53
C LEU A 1021 -54.26 -57.60 -47.90
N SER A 1022 -53.03 -57.23 -48.24
CA SER A 1022 -52.22 -57.95 -49.23
C SER A 1022 -50.74 -57.85 -48.87
N VAL A 1023 -50.10 -58.98 -48.56
CA VAL A 1023 -48.68 -59.04 -48.20
C VAL A 1023 -47.93 -59.88 -49.24
N SER A 1024 -47.00 -59.24 -49.96
CA SER A 1024 -46.05 -59.86 -50.90
C SER A 1024 -45.08 -58.77 -51.40
N SER A 1025 -43.83 -59.01 -51.80
CA SER A 1025 -42.87 -60.09 -51.50
C SER A 1025 -41.52 -59.79 -52.21
N THR A 1026 -40.40 -59.89 -51.48
CA THR A 1026 -39.02 -60.28 -51.92
C THR A 1026 -38.46 -59.91 -53.32
N ASN A 1027 -37.24 -59.32 -53.34
CA ASN A 1027 -36.07 -59.56 -54.24
C ASN A 1027 -35.20 -58.27 -54.38
N ALA A 1028 -33.90 -58.23 -54.70
CA ALA A 1028 -32.74 -59.16 -54.82
C ALA A 1028 -31.50 -58.29 -55.24
N ARG A 1029 -30.19 -58.49 -54.97
CA ARG A 1029 -29.23 -59.37 -54.21
C ARG A 1029 -28.02 -58.46 -53.82
N ASN A 1030 -26.93 -58.79 -53.10
CA ASN A 1030 -25.98 -59.93 -53.01
C ASN A 1030 -25.12 -60.19 -54.27
N PRO A 1031 -23.84 -60.65 -54.19
CA PRO A 1031 -23.12 -61.35 -53.08
C PRO A 1031 -21.90 -60.54 -52.52
N ILE A 1032 -20.98 -60.97 -51.62
CA ILE A 1032 -20.17 -62.21 -51.48
C ILE A 1032 -19.85 -62.61 -50.01
N LEU A 1033 -19.75 -63.93 -49.81
CA LEU A 1033 -19.16 -64.81 -48.77
C LEU A 1033 -17.99 -64.27 -47.87
N SER A 1034 -17.65 -64.86 -46.70
CA SER A 1034 -18.22 -65.99 -45.91
C SER A 1034 -17.58 -66.20 -44.52
N SER A 1035 -18.37 -66.72 -43.55
CA SER A 1035 -18.02 -67.69 -42.46
C SER A 1035 -16.98 -67.36 -41.35
N LEU A 1036 -17.01 -67.93 -40.12
CA LEU A 1036 -18.03 -68.63 -39.29
C LEU A 1036 -17.50 -68.76 -37.81
N ILE A 1037 -18.40 -68.85 -36.82
CA ILE A 1037 -18.32 -69.65 -35.56
C ILE A 1037 -17.26 -69.36 -34.44
N SER A 1038 -17.77 -68.81 -33.32
CA SER A 1038 -17.64 -69.19 -31.88
C SER A 1038 -16.31 -69.38 -31.10
N ASN A 1039 -16.40 -68.99 -29.81
CA ASN A 1039 -15.87 -69.62 -28.58
C ASN A 1039 -14.36 -69.58 -28.21
N ASN A 1040 -14.10 -68.88 -27.09
CA ASN A 1040 -13.29 -69.23 -25.90
C ASN A 1040 -11.93 -69.99 -25.96
N SER A 1041 -11.03 -69.50 -25.10
CA SER A 1041 -10.02 -70.21 -24.28
C SER A 1041 -8.83 -70.95 -24.95
N THR A 1042 -7.68 -70.25 -24.96
CA THR A 1042 -6.36 -70.68 -24.41
C THR A 1042 -5.74 -72.05 -24.72
N GLU A 1043 -4.62 -72.03 -25.46
CA GLU A 1043 -3.44 -72.92 -25.52
C GLU A 1043 -2.39 -72.17 -26.41
N SER A 1044 -1.07 -72.43 -26.56
CA SER A 1044 -0.01 -73.37 -26.09
C SER A 1044 1.37 -72.69 -26.45
N LYS A 1045 2.61 -73.11 -26.13
CA LYS A 1045 3.35 -73.84 -25.07
C LYS A 1045 4.80 -74.09 -25.60
N VAL A 1046 5.69 -74.76 -24.84
CA VAL A 1046 6.98 -75.41 -25.30
C VAL A 1046 8.14 -74.43 -25.63
N ALA A 1047 9.43 -74.62 -25.22
CA ALA A 1047 10.05 -75.46 -24.18
C ALA A 1047 11.50 -75.04 -23.80
N ILE A 1048 11.96 -75.61 -22.67
CA ILE A 1048 13.30 -75.79 -22.03
C ILE A 1048 14.41 -76.39 -22.96
N PRO A 1049 15.74 -76.49 -22.60
CA PRO A 1049 16.35 -76.59 -21.24
C PRO A 1049 17.76 -75.98 -20.92
N ASN A 1050 18.07 -75.88 -19.60
CA ASN A 1050 19.38 -76.08 -18.91
C ASN A 1050 20.59 -75.10 -19.15
N LEU A 1051 21.59 -74.95 -18.25
CA LEU A 1051 21.98 -75.69 -17.02
C LEU A 1051 22.87 -74.82 -16.05
N SER A 1052 22.76 -74.99 -14.71
CA SER A 1052 23.75 -74.66 -13.63
C SER A 1052 24.23 -73.19 -13.44
N SER A 1053 24.68 -72.67 -12.28
CA SER A 1053 24.75 -73.05 -10.83
C SER A 1053 25.45 -71.88 -10.06
N SER A 1054 25.35 -71.62 -8.74
CA SER A 1054 24.50 -72.03 -7.59
C SER A 1054 24.89 -71.16 -6.34
N SER A 1055 24.38 -71.47 -5.14
CA SER A 1055 24.71 -70.89 -3.79
C SER A 1055 24.19 -69.46 -3.49
N ASN A 1056 23.67 -69.12 -2.30
CA ASN A 1056 23.19 -69.86 -1.10
C ASN A 1056 21.93 -69.13 -0.56
N GLN A 1057 20.88 -69.79 -0.06
CA GLN A 1057 20.66 -70.20 1.36
C GLN A 1057 20.95 -69.10 2.43
N GLN A 1058 20.10 -68.84 3.42
CA GLN A 1058 18.89 -69.56 3.88
C GLN A 1058 17.87 -68.66 4.65
N ASN A 1059 16.76 -69.28 5.10
CA ASN A 1059 15.62 -68.73 5.87
C ASN A 1059 16.06 -68.14 7.25
N GLU A 1060 15.27 -67.36 8.01
CA GLU A 1060 13.94 -67.65 8.62
C GLU A 1060 13.12 -66.33 8.86
N ILE A 1061 11.82 -66.26 8.55
CA ILE A 1061 10.62 -66.70 9.34
C ILE A 1061 10.45 -65.91 10.66
N THR A 1062 9.33 -65.29 11.04
CA THR A 1062 8.17 -64.62 10.37
C THR A 1062 7.74 -63.49 11.37
N ILE A 1063 6.60 -62.79 11.53
CA ILE A 1063 5.17 -62.71 11.11
C ILE A 1063 4.84 -61.17 11.18
N SER A 1064 3.80 -60.55 10.61
CA SER A 1064 2.46 -61.01 10.25
C SER A 1064 1.85 -60.34 9.00
N ARG A 1065 1.06 -59.25 9.13
CA ARG A 1065 0.28 -58.61 8.04
C ARG A 1065 -0.03 -57.13 8.31
N ASN A 1066 0.10 -56.28 7.30
CA ASN A 1066 -1.07 -55.80 6.55
C ASN A 1066 -0.67 -55.15 5.21
N HIS A 1067 -1.65 -55.01 4.33
CA HIS A 1067 -1.48 -54.68 2.91
C HIS A 1067 -1.64 -53.17 2.67
N ASP A 1068 -0.65 -52.55 2.02
CA ASP A 1068 -0.77 -52.02 0.64
C ASP A 1068 0.23 -50.90 0.34
N LYS A 1069 0.99 -51.10 -0.75
CA LYS A 1069 1.63 -50.05 -1.58
C LYS A 1069 2.33 -50.72 -2.75
N PHE A 1070 1.90 -50.41 -3.97
CA PHE A 1070 2.77 -50.47 -5.14
C PHE A 1070 2.55 -49.22 -6.00
N VAL A 1071 3.66 -48.59 -6.35
CA VAL A 1071 3.75 -47.45 -7.26
C VAL A 1071 4.35 -47.98 -8.55
N ASP A 1072 3.82 -47.62 -9.72
CA ASP A 1072 4.72 -47.28 -10.82
C ASP A 1072 4.15 -46.34 -11.91
N THR A 1073 5.09 -45.68 -12.58
CA THR A 1073 5.08 -44.98 -13.88
C THR A 1073 3.75 -44.63 -14.58
N PHE A 1074 3.37 -43.34 -14.43
CA PHE A 1074 2.91 -42.56 -15.60
C PHE A 1074 3.65 -41.21 -15.73
N PHE A 1075 3.88 -40.50 -14.62
CA PHE A 1075 4.52 -39.18 -14.61
C PHE A 1075 5.95 -39.17 -15.19
N TRP A 1076 6.72 -40.26 -15.02
CA TRP A 1076 8.12 -40.30 -15.46
C TRP A 1076 8.32 -40.39 -16.99
N ARG A 1077 7.23 -40.53 -17.78
CA ARG A 1077 7.28 -40.44 -19.25
C ARG A 1077 6.95 -39.07 -19.83
N GLN A 1078 6.45 -38.10 -19.04
CA GLN A 1078 6.19 -36.74 -19.51
C GLN A 1078 7.30 -35.76 -19.13
N PHE A 1079 8.04 -35.99 -18.03
CA PHE A 1079 9.17 -35.15 -17.65
C PHE A 1079 10.31 -35.17 -18.71
N VAL A 1080 10.55 -36.33 -19.33
CA VAL A 1080 11.61 -36.55 -20.33
C VAL A 1080 11.26 -36.02 -21.74
N LYS A 1081 10.11 -35.36 -21.92
CA LYS A 1081 9.68 -34.80 -23.22
C LYS A 1081 9.79 -33.28 -23.35
N SER A 1082 10.41 -32.60 -22.38
CA SER A 1082 10.57 -31.14 -22.38
C SER A 1082 12.03 -30.65 -22.44
N TYR A 1083 13.05 -31.54 -22.37
CA TYR A 1083 14.45 -31.11 -22.39
C TYR A 1083 15.46 -32.11 -23.02
N GLN A 1084 15.57 -32.05 -24.35
CA GLN A 1084 16.75 -32.35 -25.19
C GLN A 1084 16.56 -31.46 -26.43
N SER A 1085 17.49 -30.64 -26.94
CA SER A 1085 18.97 -30.52 -26.87
C SER A 1085 19.34 -29.01 -27.00
N THR A 1086 20.49 -28.44 -26.65
CA THR A 1086 21.79 -28.84 -26.04
C THR A 1086 22.38 -27.54 -25.47
N ASP A 1087 22.84 -27.46 -24.21
CA ASP A 1087 24.19 -27.82 -23.75
C ASP A 1087 25.30 -27.05 -24.54
N SER A 1088 26.11 -26.19 -23.92
CA SER A 1088 27.17 -26.68 -23.04
C SER A 1088 27.78 -25.68 -22.04
N SER A 1089 28.01 -26.19 -20.82
CA SER A 1089 28.96 -25.79 -19.77
C SER A 1089 28.84 -24.43 -19.04
N PRO A 1090 29.02 -24.41 -17.70
CA PRO A 1090 29.07 -23.19 -16.88
C PRO A 1090 30.51 -22.72 -16.56
N ASN A 1091 30.68 -21.46 -16.17
CA ASN A 1091 31.62 -21.08 -15.10
C ASN A 1091 31.40 -19.65 -14.56
N ASN A 1092 31.63 -19.52 -13.26
CA ASN A 1092 31.92 -18.30 -12.48
C ASN A 1092 30.95 -17.08 -12.43
N LEU A 1093 30.50 -16.88 -11.18
CA LEU A 1093 30.56 -15.63 -10.39
C LEU A 1093 29.42 -14.60 -10.41
N ALA A 1094 28.98 -14.32 -9.18
CA ALA A 1094 28.68 -13.01 -8.60
C ALA A 1094 27.96 -11.95 -9.48
N ILE A 1095 26.70 -11.69 -9.12
CA ILE A 1095 26.10 -10.37 -9.27
C ILE A 1095 26.15 -9.70 -7.89
N ASP A 1096 26.95 -8.65 -7.78
CA ASP A 1096 26.94 -7.71 -6.66
C ASP A 1096 25.72 -6.79 -6.75
N ALA A 1097 25.35 -6.12 -5.66
CA ALA A 1097 24.14 -5.32 -5.61
C ALA A 1097 24.38 -3.84 -5.96
N ASP A 1098 23.98 -3.42 -7.17
CA ASP A 1098 23.25 -2.15 -7.33
C ASP A 1098 22.55 -1.96 -8.70
N ASP A 1099 21.64 -0.98 -8.73
CA ASP A 1099 20.77 -0.48 -9.82
C ASP A 1099 19.79 -1.47 -10.52
N ILE A 1100 18.51 -1.39 -10.13
CA ILE A 1100 17.38 -2.00 -10.86
C ILE A 1100 16.26 -0.98 -11.06
N LYS A 1101 16.19 -0.39 -12.26
CA LYS A 1101 14.97 0.28 -12.78
C LYS A 1101 14.12 -0.69 -13.61
N VAL A 1102 13.37 -1.58 -12.94
CA VAL A 1102 12.48 -2.56 -13.60
C VAL A 1102 11.00 -2.36 -13.22
N LYS A 1103 10.14 -2.68 -14.20
CA LYS A 1103 8.70 -2.40 -14.26
C LYS A 1103 7.87 -3.24 -13.25
N PRO A 1104 6.56 -2.92 -13.02
CA PRO A 1104 5.79 -3.37 -11.84
C PRO A 1104 5.51 -4.88 -11.61
N GLN A 1105 6.18 -5.81 -12.29
CA GLN A 1105 5.96 -7.25 -12.11
C GLN A 1105 6.81 -7.88 -10.99
N ALA A 1106 8.03 -7.37 -10.73
CA ALA A 1106 8.90 -7.92 -9.68
C ALA A 1106 8.26 -7.88 -8.28
N LYS A 1107 7.50 -6.81 -7.98
CA LYS A 1107 6.79 -6.64 -6.71
C LYS A 1107 5.72 -7.70 -6.47
N LYS A 1108 5.17 -8.31 -7.54
CA LYS A 1108 4.18 -9.39 -7.47
C LYS A 1108 4.82 -10.76 -7.26
N HIS A 1109 6.04 -10.95 -7.77
CA HIS A 1109 6.81 -12.19 -7.58
C HIS A 1109 7.37 -12.28 -6.15
N LYS A 1110 7.81 -11.16 -5.57
CA LYS A 1110 8.21 -11.11 -4.15
C LYS A 1110 7.04 -11.43 -3.22
N GLN A 1111 5.86 -10.83 -3.43
CA GLN A 1111 4.67 -11.11 -2.63
C GLN A 1111 4.32 -12.61 -2.63
N LEU A 1112 4.29 -13.27 -3.81
CA LEU A 1112 4.01 -14.71 -3.92
C LEU A 1112 5.04 -15.59 -3.17
N LEU A 1113 6.27 -15.13 -3.01
CA LEU A 1113 7.33 -15.83 -2.27
C LEU A 1113 7.23 -15.59 -0.76
N GLU A 1114 6.69 -14.45 -0.32
CA GLU A 1114 6.38 -14.15 1.08
C GLU A 1114 5.10 -14.91 1.51
N ASP A 1115 4.04 -14.85 0.69
CA ASP A 1115 2.78 -15.59 0.87
C ASP A 1115 3.02 -17.12 0.97
N TYR A 1116 3.94 -17.68 0.18
CA TYR A 1116 4.29 -19.11 0.23
C TYR A 1116 5.06 -19.50 1.50
N HIS A 1117 5.95 -18.64 2.00
CA HIS A 1117 6.63 -18.89 3.27
C HIS A 1117 5.69 -18.77 4.48
N ASP A 1118 4.76 -17.81 4.46
CA ASP A 1118 3.77 -17.69 5.53
C ASP A 1118 2.69 -18.79 5.46
N TRP A 1119 2.39 -19.33 4.27
CA TRP A 1119 1.62 -20.58 4.16
C TRP A 1119 2.33 -21.77 4.83
N LEU A 1120 3.64 -21.94 4.60
CA LEU A 1120 4.44 -23.00 5.23
C LEU A 1120 4.57 -22.82 6.76
N ARG A 1121 4.58 -21.59 7.28
CA ARG A 1121 4.63 -21.31 8.74
C ARG A 1121 3.31 -21.63 9.46
N ASN A 1122 2.17 -21.47 8.79
CA ASN A 1122 0.84 -21.71 9.37
C ASN A 1122 0.41 -23.19 9.37
N LEU A 1123 1.33 -24.13 9.06
CA LEU A 1123 1.06 -25.57 8.93
C LEU A 1123 1.75 -26.45 10.01
N GLY A 1124 2.27 -25.84 11.09
CA GLY A 1124 3.02 -26.54 12.14
C GLY A 1124 2.43 -26.43 13.55
N GLY A 1125 1.64 -27.44 13.96
CA GLY A 1125 1.09 -27.61 15.32
C GLY A 1125 -0.41 -27.95 15.31
N GLU A 1126 -0.92 -29.03 15.92
CA GLU A 1126 -0.27 -30.04 16.77
C GLU A 1126 -0.64 -31.49 16.36
N ILE A 1127 0.40 -32.32 16.21
CA ILE A 1127 0.64 -33.61 16.89
C ILE A 1127 -0.45 -34.70 16.86
N ALA A 1128 -0.21 -35.73 16.03
CA ALA A 1128 -0.37 -37.17 16.34
C ALA A 1128 0.52 -38.02 15.42
#